data_AF-A0A016BR70-F1
#
_entry.id   AF-A0A016BR70-F1
#
_cell.length_a   1.000
_cell.length_b   1.000
_cell.length_c   1.000
_cell.angle_alpha   90.00
_cell.angle_beta   90.00
_cell.angle_gamma   90.00
#
_symmetry.space_group_name_H-M   'P 1'
#
loop_
_entity.id
_entity.type
_entity.pdbx_description
1 polymer ?
#
loop_
_entity_poly.entity_id
_entity_poly.type
_entity_poly.pdbx_seq_one_letter_code
_entity_poly.pdbx_strand_id
1 'polypeptide(L)'
;MKNRIYTMKGMLATLLGAFLLGYAVTGCIDEKDHYKPDDKTSGVPNSFDFATTQDVQLDLKYDVPAKDYQILFELYFENPLTTDADGQVVKRTDVTPKVVRMTDGTGKYRAKETVPAYGEEVYIYTSSVGVPMLYKTKIVGNTITADINWDTAAEESVQTRAEGEYQTVPQGFYTLGSWNVKGRPNYLDSEGVIELTPSFYQTINQTIPEGGNCPQKYRQSADIVINDELGAEVKVRFVGGTSSAYSAFGYYCYPEGAAKKQIENAKKYVVFPNTKTGVGIKGGECVKLHYIDENGEDQGTTFPKGTKIGWFISNNAFTKQGEKTGSVGKGLGMFYSTTALNSDGRTHTAAFKINDFIVLSFEDWNSQDYNDVMFNIWSNPIEAIAPDVPSVDPIDPDDASVAYRMTYKGILAFEDNWPSKGDYDLNDVIVKYSSILEFNTKNQVLSAEDTFTAMWSGALFRNGFAYQLNTDRSNVECSILEGKSGWDKQGLDKDLEQATISVFANAIEETGENTKTSTFKIQNKFKQPVDHETFGVAPYNPFIFLHQNTDKNRTEVHLVNHGPTSKENMDLFNTQQDLSDKDKGIYYVSDQNYPFAIHLSDVESFSTTEKEAIDKSYPRFASWAQSGGTTDKDWYLKK
;
A
#
# COMPACT_ATOMS: atom_id res chain seq x y z
N MET A 1 -6.92 27.03 92.46
CA MET A 1 -5.50 26.73 92.79
C MET A 1 -4.96 25.75 91.75
N LYS A 2 -3.96 26.21 90.98
CA LYS A 2 -2.92 25.51 90.19
C LYS A 2 -3.26 24.23 89.37
N ASN A 3 -3.12 24.38 88.03
CA ASN A 3 -2.37 23.57 87.04
C ASN A 3 -2.51 22.03 87.06
N ARG A 4 -2.67 21.28 85.96
CA ARG A 4 -2.14 21.40 84.57
C ARG A 4 -2.70 20.21 83.72
N ILE A 5 -2.55 20.29 82.38
CA ILE A 5 -2.44 19.19 81.38
C ILE A 5 -3.77 18.50 80.96
N TYR A 6 -4.15 18.24 79.69
CA TYR A 6 -3.64 18.44 78.32
C TYR A 6 -4.85 18.41 77.35
N THR A 7 -4.72 19.02 76.17
CA THR A 7 -5.78 19.21 75.17
C THR A 7 -5.79 18.13 74.09
N MET A 8 -6.98 17.69 73.67
CA MET A 8 -7.20 16.93 72.43
C MET A 8 -8.58 17.28 71.82
N LYS A 9 -8.57 17.60 70.52
CA LYS A 9 -9.63 17.51 69.48
C LYS A 9 -11.03 18.11 69.71
N GLY A 10 -11.51 18.83 68.68
CA GLY A 10 -12.91 18.73 68.24
C GLY A 10 -13.58 19.98 67.67
N MET A 11 -13.81 19.97 66.35
CA MET A 11 -15.02 20.43 65.63
C MET A 11 -15.54 21.89 65.68
N LEU A 12 -15.50 22.50 64.49
CA LEU A 12 -16.63 23.05 63.69
C LEU A 12 -17.49 24.25 64.17
N ALA A 13 -17.70 25.17 63.21
CA ALA A 13 -18.72 26.22 63.09
C ALA A 13 -18.54 27.47 64.00
N THR A 14 -18.72 28.72 63.56
CA THR A 14 -19.88 29.26 62.84
C THR A 14 -19.61 30.71 62.36
N LEU A 15 -20.00 31.00 61.11
CA LEU A 15 -20.55 32.24 60.51
C LEU A 15 -20.11 33.69 60.88
N LEU A 16 -19.69 34.38 59.80
CA LEU A 16 -20.12 35.68 59.23
C LEU A 16 -19.87 37.06 59.91
N GLY A 17 -19.33 37.96 59.08
CA GLY A 17 -19.45 39.43 59.14
C GLY A 17 -18.09 40.15 59.17
N ALA A 18 -17.77 41.22 58.44
CA ALA A 18 -18.35 41.92 57.28
C ALA A 18 -17.28 42.94 56.82
N PHE A 19 -17.17 43.16 55.50
CA PHE A 19 -16.74 44.40 54.81
C PHE A 19 -15.48 45.17 55.26
N LEU A 20 -14.48 45.28 54.37
CA LEU A 20 -13.94 46.57 53.91
C LEU A 20 -13.12 46.45 52.62
N LEU A 21 -13.33 47.44 51.75
CA LEU A 21 -13.06 47.57 50.31
C LEU A 21 -11.72 48.28 50.00
N GLY A 22 -11.17 48.01 48.79
CA GLY A 22 -10.40 48.93 47.91
C GLY A 22 -8.88 48.73 47.92
N TYR A 23 -8.12 48.60 46.83
CA TYR A 23 -8.24 48.88 45.38
C TYR A 23 -7.25 47.91 44.65
N ALA A 24 -7.63 47.05 43.70
CA ALA A 24 -7.75 47.24 42.23
C ALA A 24 -6.45 47.60 41.46
N VAL A 25 -5.91 46.62 40.69
CA VAL A 25 -5.47 46.81 39.29
C VAL A 25 -5.80 45.55 38.49
N THR A 26 -6.38 45.79 37.33
CA THR A 26 -7.09 44.92 36.39
C THR A 26 -6.19 44.23 35.37
N GLY A 27 -6.54 42.99 35.02
CA GLY A 27 -6.22 42.35 33.74
C GLY A 27 -7.42 41.49 33.34
N CYS A 28 -8.17 41.94 32.34
CA CYS A 28 -9.49 41.46 31.96
C CYS A 28 -9.50 39.97 31.58
N ILE A 29 -10.31 39.20 32.29
CA ILE A 29 -10.92 37.98 31.74
C ILE A 29 -12.10 38.50 30.91
N ASP A 30 -12.03 38.34 29.59
CA ASP A 30 -13.22 38.49 28.77
C ASP A 30 -14.18 37.34 29.13
N GLU A 31 -15.25 37.70 29.84
CA GLU A 31 -16.46 36.91 29.98
C GLU A 31 -17.14 36.78 28.62
N LYS A 32 -16.62 35.92 27.74
CA LYS A 32 -17.38 35.30 26.64
C LYS A 32 -16.75 33.97 26.26
N ASP A 33 -17.17 32.92 26.97
CA ASP A 33 -17.49 31.65 26.34
C ASP A 33 -18.48 30.91 27.22
N HIS A 34 -19.67 31.52 27.34
CA HIS A 34 -20.86 30.73 27.58
C HIS A 34 -21.06 29.88 26.32
N TYR A 35 -20.77 28.59 26.42
CA TYR A 35 -21.41 27.57 25.59
C TYR A 35 -22.90 27.89 25.57
N LYS A 36 -23.36 28.41 24.44
CA LYS A 36 -24.77 28.41 24.11
C LYS A 36 -25.06 26.99 23.66
N PRO A 37 -26.01 26.26 24.30
CA PRO A 37 -26.60 25.13 23.62
C PRO A 37 -27.24 25.71 22.35
N ASP A 38 -26.85 25.20 21.19
CA ASP A 38 -27.48 25.62 19.95
C ASP A 38 -29.00 25.44 20.04
N ASP A 39 -29.64 26.35 19.31
CA ASP A 39 -31.07 26.54 19.11
C ASP A 39 -31.86 25.23 18.95
N LYS A 40 -33.16 25.32 19.23
CA LYS A 40 -34.18 24.28 19.04
C LYS A 40 -33.77 23.20 18.02
N THR A 41 -33.77 21.94 18.46
CA THR A 41 -33.89 20.74 17.62
C THR A 41 -34.70 21.05 16.38
N SER A 42 -34.06 21.12 15.21
CA SER A 42 -34.75 21.48 13.98
C SER A 42 -35.76 20.37 13.59
N GLY A 43 -35.58 19.17 14.16
CA GLY A 43 -36.29 17.96 13.77
C GLY A 43 -35.91 17.48 12.36
N VAL A 44 -34.93 18.14 11.73
CA VAL A 44 -34.39 17.75 10.42
C VAL A 44 -33.17 16.84 10.68
N PRO A 45 -33.16 15.62 10.14
CA PRO A 45 -32.01 14.72 10.25
C PRO A 45 -30.73 15.38 9.71
N ASN A 46 -29.63 15.22 10.44
CA ASN A 46 -28.31 15.56 9.96
C ASN A 46 -27.96 14.66 8.77
N SER A 47 -27.60 15.26 7.63
CA SER A 47 -27.24 14.53 6.41
C SER A 47 -25.78 14.09 6.38
N PHE A 48 -24.97 14.47 7.37
CA PHE A 48 -23.57 14.07 7.48
C PHE A 48 -23.46 12.62 7.99
N ASP A 49 -22.63 11.81 7.34
CA ASP A 49 -22.45 10.39 7.62
C ASP A 49 -21.34 10.09 8.64
N PHE A 50 -20.58 11.11 9.06
CA PHE A 50 -19.46 10.99 9.99
C PHE A 50 -18.38 9.99 9.51
N ALA A 51 -18.23 9.80 8.20
CA ALA A 51 -17.23 8.91 7.64
C ALA A 51 -15.81 9.53 7.68
N THR A 52 -14.83 8.77 8.17
CA THR A 52 -13.41 9.13 8.10
C THR A 52 -12.73 8.66 6.80
N THR A 53 -13.51 7.99 5.94
CA THR A 53 -13.16 7.52 4.61
C THR A 53 -14.10 8.16 3.58
N GLN A 54 -13.72 8.09 2.31
CA GLN A 54 -14.52 8.56 1.18
C GLN A 54 -14.44 7.55 0.03
N ASP A 55 -15.52 7.43 -0.73
CA ASP A 55 -15.52 6.66 -1.96
C ASP A 55 -15.07 7.52 -3.16
N VAL A 56 -14.13 6.99 -3.92
CA VAL A 56 -13.61 7.60 -5.15
C VAL A 56 -13.73 6.66 -6.33
N GLN A 57 -14.08 7.18 -7.49
CA GLN A 57 -13.91 6.45 -8.75
C GLN A 57 -12.42 6.44 -9.11
N LEU A 58 -11.80 5.27 -9.21
CA LEU A 58 -10.45 5.13 -9.72
C LEU A 58 -10.51 4.70 -11.19
N ASP A 59 -10.06 5.57 -12.08
CA ASP A 59 -9.97 5.35 -13.52
C ASP A 59 -8.48 5.33 -13.92
N LEU A 60 -7.91 4.13 -14.03
CA LEU A 60 -6.49 3.90 -14.28
C LEU A 60 -6.29 3.18 -15.62
N LYS A 61 -5.26 3.58 -16.37
CA LYS A 61 -4.84 2.93 -17.60
C LYS A 61 -3.32 2.96 -17.72
N TYR A 62 -2.69 1.80 -17.85
CA TYR A 62 -1.29 1.65 -18.24
C TYR A 62 -1.15 1.39 -19.75
N ASP A 63 -0.09 1.92 -20.36
CA ASP A 63 0.42 1.42 -21.63
C ASP A 63 1.15 0.09 -21.40
N VAL A 64 0.45 -1.02 -21.62
CA VAL A 64 0.97 -2.36 -21.39
C VAL A 64 1.91 -2.83 -22.51
N PRO A 65 2.98 -3.56 -22.18
CA PRO A 65 3.92 -4.06 -23.19
C PRO A 65 3.35 -5.20 -24.03
N ALA A 66 2.27 -5.86 -23.60
CA ALA A 66 1.68 -6.97 -24.31
C ALA A 66 0.17 -7.12 -24.08
N LYS A 67 -0.50 -7.84 -24.99
CA LYS A 67 -1.90 -8.21 -24.84
C LYS A 67 -2.09 -9.13 -23.62
N ASP A 68 -3.20 -8.94 -22.90
CA ASP A 68 -3.62 -9.73 -21.74
C ASP A 68 -2.65 -9.60 -20.54
N TYR A 69 -1.86 -8.51 -20.49
CA TYR A 69 -0.94 -8.20 -19.40
C TYR A 69 -1.64 -7.44 -18.27
N GLN A 70 -1.78 -8.11 -17.13
CA GLN A 70 -2.34 -7.52 -15.92
C GLN A 70 -1.23 -6.94 -15.04
N ILE A 71 -1.50 -5.80 -14.43
CA ILE A 71 -0.58 -5.08 -13.55
C ILE A 71 -1.15 -5.04 -12.15
N LEU A 72 -0.38 -5.56 -11.19
CA LEU A 72 -0.65 -5.33 -9.77
C LEU A 72 -0.13 -3.94 -9.42
N PHE A 73 -1.03 -3.04 -9.04
CA PHE A 73 -0.65 -1.70 -8.60
C PHE A 73 -1.10 -1.45 -7.17
N GLU A 74 -0.41 -0.50 -6.55
CA GLU A 74 -0.61 -0.02 -5.19
C GLU A 74 -0.83 1.49 -5.22
N LEU A 75 -1.75 1.99 -4.40
CA LEU A 75 -2.08 3.41 -4.29
C LEU A 75 -1.71 3.93 -2.90
N TYR A 76 -0.98 5.03 -2.85
CA TYR A 76 -0.54 5.70 -1.64
C TYR A 76 -0.95 7.16 -1.61
N PHE A 77 -1.04 7.74 -0.40
CA PHE A 77 -1.24 9.19 -0.19
C PHE A 77 0.05 9.93 0.21
N GLU A 78 1.15 9.20 0.29
CA GLU A 78 2.50 9.71 0.46
C GLU A 78 3.38 9.07 -0.61
N ASN A 79 4.48 9.72 -1.00
CA ASN A 79 5.44 9.11 -1.92
C ASN A 79 5.97 7.81 -1.28
N PRO A 80 5.74 6.63 -1.89
CA PRO A 80 6.18 5.35 -1.35
C PRO A 80 7.67 5.10 -1.58
N LEU A 81 8.40 6.03 -2.20
CA LEU A 81 9.83 5.96 -2.41
C LEU A 81 10.57 6.98 -1.51
N THR A 82 11.75 6.60 -1.04
CA THR A 82 12.69 7.47 -0.33
C THR A 82 14.11 7.21 -0.79
N THR A 83 15.05 8.07 -0.41
CA THR A 83 16.48 7.78 -0.53
C THR A 83 17.02 7.26 0.81
N ASP A 84 17.77 6.16 0.79
CA ASP A 84 18.43 5.62 1.98
C ASP A 84 19.73 6.36 2.34
N ALA A 85 20.42 5.91 3.38
CA ALA A 85 21.65 6.55 3.87
C ALA A 85 22.81 6.49 2.87
N ASP A 86 22.79 5.53 1.95
CA ASP A 86 23.83 5.33 0.93
C ASP A 86 23.50 6.09 -0.37
N GLY A 87 22.34 6.76 -0.44
CA GLY A 87 21.91 7.52 -1.60
C GLY A 87 21.09 6.70 -2.62
N GLN A 88 20.67 5.48 -2.27
CA GLN A 88 19.85 4.63 -3.13
C GLN A 88 18.37 4.99 -2.96
N VAL A 89 17.63 5.07 -4.07
CA VAL A 89 16.17 5.13 -3.98
C VAL A 89 15.66 3.75 -3.58
N VAL A 90 14.77 3.68 -2.60
CA VAL A 90 14.19 2.43 -2.08
C VAL A 90 12.70 2.65 -1.78
N LYS A 91 11.94 1.56 -1.79
CA LYS A 91 10.54 1.59 -1.34
C LYS A 91 10.50 1.73 0.18
N ARG A 92 9.72 2.69 0.66
CA ARG A 92 9.45 2.94 2.08
C ARG A 92 8.65 1.79 2.69
N THR A 93 9.03 1.39 3.89
CA THR A 93 8.32 0.37 4.67
C THR A 93 7.45 0.96 5.78
N ASP A 94 7.58 2.27 6.03
CA ASP A 94 6.81 3.03 7.02
C ASP A 94 5.44 3.51 6.49
N VAL A 95 5.21 3.41 5.18
CA VAL A 95 3.91 3.71 4.54
C VAL A 95 3.27 2.46 3.99
N THR A 96 1.96 2.36 4.17
CA THR A 96 1.16 1.24 3.64
C THR A 96 0.29 1.70 2.48
N PRO A 97 0.08 0.85 1.46
CA PRO A 97 -0.86 1.16 0.40
C PRO A 97 -2.27 1.27 0.98
N LYS A 98 -3.10 2.12 0.38
CA LYS A 98 -4.53 2.26 0.70
C LYS A 98 -5.43 1.52 -0.29
N VAL A 99 -4.93 1.25 -1.49
CA VAL A 99 -5.56 0.38 -2.48
C VAL A 99 -4.49 -0.52 -3.08
N VAL A 100 -4.82 -1.80 -3.27
CA VAL A 100 -4.00 -2.75 -4.06
C VAL A 100 -4.95 -3.49 -4.99
N ARG A 101 -4.73 -3.41 -6.30
CA ARG A 101 -5.59 -4.05 -7.31
C ARG A 101 -4.80 -4.50 -8.51
N MET A 102 -5.40 -5.41 -9.25
CA MET A 102 -4.97 -5.87 -10.55
C MET A 102 -5.70 -5.09 -11.65
N THR A 103 -5.00 -4.65 -12.69
CA THR A 103 -5.67 -4.19 -13.91
C THR A 103 -6.28 -5.36 -14.70
N ASP A 104 -7.16 -5.06 -15.63
CA ASP A 104 -7.47 -5.98 -16.71
C ASP A 104 -6.24 -6.20 -17.62
N GLY A 105 -6.36 -7.16 -18.54
CA GLY A 105 -5.30 -7.51 -19.48
C GLY A 105 -4.97 -6.44 -20.53
N THR A 106 -5.67 -5.31 -20.52
CA THR A 106 -5.39 -4.13 -21.37
C THR A 106 -4.74 -3.00 -20.57
N GLY A 107 -4.36 -3.25 -19.32
CA GLY A 107 -3.79 -2.26 -18.41
C GLY A 107 -4.80 -1.33 -17.78
N LYS A 108 -6.11 -1.58 -17.93
CA LYS A 108 -7.15 -0.70 -17.38
C LYS A 108 -7.66 -1.20 -16.06
N TYR A 109 -7.96 -0.28 -15.17
CA TYR A 109 -8.71 -0.55 -13.96
C TYR A 109 -9.76 0.54 -13.78
N ARG A 110 -10.99 0.12 -13.45
CA ARG A 110 -12.11 1.01 -13.25
C ARG A 110 -13.08 0.44 -12.22
N ALA A 111 -13.05 0.98 -11.01
CA ALA A 111 -14.07 0.72 -9.99
C ALA A 111 -14.07 1.82 -8.93
N LYS A 112 -15.08 1.82 -8.06
CA LYS A 112 -15.09 2.61 -6.84
C LYS A 112 -14.17 2.00 -5.80
N GLU A 113 -13.44 2.87 -5.11
CA GLU A 113 -12.53 2.52 -4.03
C GLU A 113 -12.80 3.37 -2.81
N THR A 114 -12.73 2.77 -1.62
CA THR A 114 -12.83 3.49 -0.35
C THR A 114 -11.43 3.86 0.13
N VAL A 115 -11.16 5.16 0.27
CA VAL A 115 -9.86 5.72 0.66
C VAL A 115 -9.99 6.69 1.84
N PRO A 116 -8.91 7.05 2.56
CA PRO A 116 -8.99 8.05 3.61
C PRO A 116 -9.52 9.41 3.11
N ALA A 117 -10.30 10.10 3.96
CA ALA A 117 -10.90 11.39 3.60
C ALA A 117 -9.90 12.56 3.58
N TYR A 118 -8.77 12.44 4.30
CA TYR A 118 -7.83 13.54 4.57
C TYR A 118 -6.72 13.75 3.52
N GLY A 119 -6.53 12.84 2.56
CA GLY A 119 -5.46 12.91 1.56
C GLY A 119 -5.94 13.41 0.20
N GLU A 120 -5.14 14.26 -0.45
CA GLU A 120 -5.44 14.78 -1.81
C GLU A 120 -4.43 14.32 -2.87
N GLU A 121 -3.14 14.26 -2.53
CA GLU A 121 -2.11 13.74 -3.42
C GLU A 121 -2.13 12.21 -3.45
N VAL A 122 -1.94 11.64 -4.63
CA VAL A 122 -2.01 10.20 -4.85
C VAL A 122 -0.78 9.74 -5.62
N TYR A 123 -0.16 8.65 -5.16
CA TYR A 123 0.97 7.99 -5.81
C TYR A 123 0.54 6.56 -6.17
N ILE A 124 0.57 6.24 -7.44
CA ILE A 124 0.30 4.88 -7.95
C ILE A 124 1.66 4.24 -8.23
N TYR A 125 1.95 3.16 -7.53
CA TYR A 125 3.17 2.39 -7.62
C TYR A 125 2.90 1.01 -8.19
N THR A 126 3.84 0.47 -8.97
CA THR A 126 3.87 -0.94 -9.33
C THR A 126 5.29 -1.45 -9.44
N SER A 127 5.51 -2.70 -9.02
CA SER A 127 6.72 -3.47 -9.33
C SER A 127 6.58 -4.28 -10.63
N SER A 128 5.45 -4.15 -11.34
CA SER A 128 5.21 -4.86 -12.59
C SER A 128 6.20 -4.42 -13.66
N VAL A 129 6.85 -5.40 -14.27
CA VAL A 129 7.98 -5.20 -15.18
C VAL A 129 7.48 -4.66 -16.52
N GLY A 130 8.21 -3.69 -17.10
CA GLY A 130 7.91 -3.19 -18.46
C GLY A 130 6.86 -2.08 -18.52
N VAL A 131 6.42 -1.55 -17.38
CA VAL A 131 5.55 -0.37 -17.28
C VAL A 131 6.13 0.68 -16.33
N PRO A 132 5.66 1.94 -16.37
CA PRO A 132 6.12 2.95 -15.42
C PRO A 132 5.87 2.59 -13.96
N MET A 133 6.91 2.67 -13.14
CA MET A 133 6.89 2.26 -11.73
C MET A 133 6.06 3.18 -10.84
N LEU A 134 6.11 4.49 -11.07
CA LEU A 134 5.47 5.49 -10.21
C LEU A 134 4.74 6.54 -11.04
N TYR A 135 3.53 6.88 -10.63
CA TYR A 135 2.73 7.95 -11.20
C TYR A 135 2.12 8.80 -10.07
N LYS A 136 2.23 10.13 -10.17
CA LYS A 136 1.71 11.08 -9.19
C LYS A 136 0.50 11.78 -9.79
N THR A 137 -0.59 11.77 -9.05
CA THR A 137 -1.84 12.43 -9.41
C THR A 137 -2.49 12.99 -8.15
N LYS A 138 -3.76 13.36 -8.24
CA LYS A 138 -4.54 13.84 -7.11
C LYS A 138 -6.02 13.46 -7.27
N ILE A 139 -6.75 13.53 -6.17
CA ILE A 139 -8.21 13.44 -6.21
C ILE A 139 -8.76 14.75 -6.80
N VAL A 140 -9.64 14.65 -7.80
CA VAL A 140 -10.39 15.78 -8.37
C VAL A 140 -11.88 15.46 -8.27
N GLY A 141 -12.61 16.19 -7.42
CA GLY A 141 -13.96 15.79 -7.03
C GLY A 141 -13.90 14.47 -6.26
N ASN A 142 -14.57 13.43 -6.76
CA ASN A 142 -14.49 12.06 -6.22
C ASN A 142 -13.86 11.11 -7.24
N THR A 143 -12.89 11.58 -8.03
CA THR A 143 -12.26 10.77 -9.07
C THR A 143 -10.74 10.88 -9.01
N ILE A 144 -10.08 9.75 -9.17
CA ILE A 144 -8.66 9.62 -9.41
C ILE A 144 -8.50 9.14 -10.84
N THR A 145 -7.84 9.91 -11.69
CA THR A 145 -7.55 9.51 -13.07
C THR A 145 -6.05 9.39 -13.27
N ALA A 146 -5.64 8.31 -13.94
CA ALA A 146 -4.26 8.06 -14.29
C ALA A 146 -4.15 7.41 -15.68
N ASP A 147 -3.54 8.13 -16.63
CA ASP A 147 -3.12 7.57 -17.92
C ASP A 147 -1.58 7.46 -17.89
N ILE A 148 -1.11 6.26 -17.57
CA ILE A 148 0.25 5.95 -17.19
C ILE A 148 0.98 5.35 -18.38
N ASN A 149 1.90 6.11 -18.94
CA ASN A 149 2.78 5.70 -20.01
C ASN A 149 4.16 6.35 -19.81
N TRP A 150 5.10 6.01 -20.69
CA TRP A 150 6.49 6.44 -20.59
C TRP A 150 6.70 7.96 -20.69
N ASP A 151 5.74 8.68 -21.27
CA ASP A 151 5.76 10.14 -21.36
C ASP A 151 5.12 10.81 -20.13
N THR A 152 4.25 10.10 -19.40
CA THR A 152 3.48 10.64 -18.27
C THR A 152 3.94 10.15 -16.90
N ALA A 153 4.85 9.17 -16.82
CA ALA A 153 5.43 8.66 -15.58
C ALA A 153 5.88 9.79 -14.64
N ALA A 154 5.67 9.63 -13.32
CA ALA A 154 6.04 10.66 -12.36
C ALA A 154 7.55 10.92 -12.38
N GLU A 155 7.90 12.18 -12.65
CA GLU A 155 9.20 12.74 -12.30
C GLU A 155 8.99 13.72 -11.14
N GLU A 156 9.81 13.62 -10.10
CA GLU A 156 10.09 14.79 -9.27
C GLU A 156 10.80 15.82 -10.15
N SER A 157 10.06 16.90 -10.46
CA SER A 157 10.51 18.16 -11.08
C SER A 157 10.79 18.17 -12.60
N VAL A 158 9.75 18.53 -13.36
CA VAL A 158 9.88 19.11 -14.70
C VAL A 158 10.32 20.58 -14.57
N GLN A 159 11.42 20.98 -15.23
CA GLN A 159 11.51 22.32 -15.81
C GLN A 159 12.10 22.32 -17.22
N THR A 160 11.50 23.19 -18.01
CA THR A 160 11.68 23.44 -19.44
C THR A 160 12.92 24.31 -19.71
N ARG A 161 13.54 24.08 -20.88
CA ARG A 161 14.55 24.90 -21.61
C ARG A 161 16.02 24.78 -21.17
N ALA A 162 16.81 24.08 -21.99
CA ALA A 162 17.86 24.64 -22.86
C ALA A 162 18.74 23.49 -23.38
N GLU A 163 18.96 23.44 -24.70
CA GLU A 163 19.91 22.56 -25.36
C GLU A 163 21.33 22.84 -24.84
N GLY A 164 21.92 21.87 -24.13
CA GLY A 164 23.31 21.88 -23.69
C GLY A 164 23.93 20.50 -23.85
N GLU A 165 25.12 20.44 -24.43
CA GLU A 165 25.89 19.23 -24.79
C GLU A 165 26.29 18.37 -23.59
N TYR A 166 25.48 17.40 -23.14
CA TYR A 166 25.88 16.55 -22.00
C TYR A 166 25.30 15.13 -22.09
N GLN A 167 26.11 14.22 -22.66
CA GLN A 167 25.93 12.77 -22.72
C GLN A 167 27.30 12.10 -22.54
N THR A 168 27.93 12.33 -21.39
CA THR A 168 29.28 11.81 -21.12
C THR A 168 29.25 10.52 -20.32
N VAL A 169 30.30 9.71 -20.46
CA VAL A 169 30.59 8.55 -19.61
C VAL A 169 31.87 8.80 -18.79
N PRO A 170 32.12 8.07 -17.68
CA PRO A 170 33.32 8.26 -16.88
C PRO A 170 34.60 7.94 -17.65
N GLN A 171 35.74 8.48 -17.21
CA GLN A 171 37.02 8.13 -17.80
C GLN A 171 37.25 6.60 -17.75
N GLY A 172 37.62 6.02 -18.90
CA GLY A 172 37.81 4.57 -19.04
C GLY A 172 36.55 3.80 -19.44
N PHE A 173 35.41 4.48 -19.53
CA PHE A 173 34.17 3.98 -20.12
C PHE A 173 33.97 4.55 -21.52
N TYR A 174 33.20 3.82 -22.31
CA TYR A 174 32.86 4.14 -23.69
C TYR A 174 31.36 3.89 -23.89
N THR A 175 30.81 4.28 -25.04
CA THR A 175 29.41 4.06 -25.39
C THR A 175 29.27 3.77 -26.88
N LEU A 176 28.19 3.08 -27.25
CA LEU A 176 27.88 2.74 -28.64
C LEU A 176 27.24 3.92 -29.41
N GLY A 177 26.80 4.98 -28.72
CA GLY A 177 26.25 6.16 -29.37
C GLY A 177 25.65 7.16 -28.38
N SER A 178 24.71 7.96 -28.87
CA SER A 178 24.01 9.00 -28.08
C SER A 178 22.70 8.49 -27.46
N TRP A 179 22.14 9.26 -26.53
CA TRP A 179 20.85 8.97 -25.87
C TRP A 179 20.05 10.25 -25.57
N ASN A 180 18.77 10.12 -25.27
CA ASN A 180 17.93 11.27 -24.90
C ASN A 180 18.13 11.68 -23.43
N VAL A 181 17.51 12.77 -22.97
CA VAL A 181 17.66 13.27 -21.59
C VAL A 181 17.25 12.28 -20.49
N LYS A 182 16.43 11.26 -20.81
CA LYS A 182 16.02 10.20 -19.89
C LYS A 182 16.99 9.01 -19.88
N GLY A 183 18.01 9.01 -20.74
CA GLY A 183 18.97 7.92 -20.87
C GLY A 183 18.54 6.81 -21.83
N ARG A 184 17.51 7.03 -22.67
CA ARG A 184 17.10 6.07 -23.70
C ARG A 184 18.03 6.18 -24.93
N PRO A 185 18.72 5.10 -25.34
CA PRO A 185 19.61 5.10 -26.50
C PRO A 185 18.96 5.54 -27.81
N ASN A 186 19.75 6.16 -28.68
CA ASN A 186 19.37 6.47 -30.07
C ASN A 186 19.85 5.42 -31.09
N TYR A 187 20.50 4.35 -30.61
CA TYR A 187 21.06 3.25 -31.40
C TYR A 187 20.32 1.92 -31.13
N LEU A 188 19.01 2.00 -30.95
CA LEU A 188 18.17 0.83 -30.76
C LEU A 188 18.11 0.00 -32.05
N ASP A 189 18.16 -1.32 -31.89
CA ASP A 189 17.99 -2.26 -32.98
C ASP A 189 16.51 -2.68 -33.08
N SER A 190 15.97 -2.65 -34.31
CA SER A 190 14.62 -3.13 -34.59
C SER A 190 14.58 -4.64 -34.78
N GLU A 191 15.68 -5.25 -35.23
CA GLU A 191 15.76 -6.67 -35.54
C GLU A 191 15.88 -7.50 -34.27
N GLY A 192 14.74 -7.84 -33.70
CA GLY A 192 14.68 -8.50 -32.41
C GLY A 192 14.16 -7.57 -31.34
N VAL A 193 13.29 -6.62 -31.65
CA VAL A 193 12.23 -6.22 -30.71
C VAL A 193 11.21 -7.37 -30.66
N ILE A 194 10.80 -7.78 -29.46
CA ILE A 194 9.87 -8.88 -29.21
C ILE A 194 8.89 -8.41 -28.15
N GLU A 195 7.61 -8.69 -28.38
CA GLU A 195 6.56 -8.54 -27.38
C GLU A 195 6.75 -9.61 -26.30
N LEU A 196 7.04 -9.18 -25.07
CA LEU A 196 7.20 -10.08 -23.94
C LEU A 196 5.82 -10.46 -23.41
N THR A 197 5.50 -11.75 -23.37
CA THR A 197 4.14 -12.22 -23.07
C THR A 197 3.79 -12.07 -21.58
N PRO A 198 2.49 -12.05 -21.21
CA PRO A 198 2.09 -12.00 -19.80
C PRO A 198 2.61 -13.19 -18.97
N SER A 199 2.49 -14.41 -19.51
CA SER A 199 3.02 -15.61 -18.87
C SER A 199 4.52 -15.50 -18.62
N PHE A 200 5.27 -14.91 -19.57
CA PHE A 200 6.71 -14.70 -19.40
C PHE A 200 7.03 -13.80 -18.19
N TYR A 201 6.39 -12.64 -18.07
CA TYR A 201 6.61 -11.74 -16.94
C TYR A 201 6.14 -12.33 -15.61
N GLN A 202 5.02 -13.05 -15.59
CA GLN A 202 4.55 -13.76 -14.38
C GLN A 202 5.54 -14.84 -13.95
N THR A 203 6.09 -15.59 -14.91
CA THR A 203 7.11 -16.62 -14.65
C THR A 203 8.35 -16.01 -14.02
N ILE A 204 8.82 -14.86 -14.52
CA ILE A 204 9.94 -14.12 -13.91
C ILE A 204 9.60 -13.71 -12.47
N ASN A 205 8.46 -13.04 -12.25
CA ASN A 205 8.06 -12.53 -10.94
C ASN A 205 7.91 -13.64 -9.90
N GLN A 206 7.54 -14.86 -10.28
CA GLN A 206 7.48 -15.99 -9.36
C GLN A 206 8.86 -16.65 -9.14
N THR A 207 9.75 -16.58 -10.13
CA THR A 207 11.10 -17.16 -10.06
C THR A 207 12.03 -16.32 -9.18
N ILE A 208 11.97 -15.00 -9.34
CA ILE A 208 12.74 -13.99 -8.60
C ILE A 208 11.80 -12.87 -8.13
N PRO A 209 11.00 -13.12 -7.08
CA PRO A 209 10.01 -12.16 -6.59
C PRO A 209 10.66 -10.98 -5.87
N GLU A 210 10.08 -9.79 -6.10
CA GLU A 210 10.45 -8.55 -5.41
C GLU A 210 10.34 -8.68 -3.89
N GLY A 211 11.39 -8.25 -3.18
CA GLY A 211 11.46 -8.34 -1.71
C GLY A 211 11.60 -9.78 -1.18
N GLY A 212 11.77 -10.76 -2.07
CA GLY A 212 12.10 -12.14 -1.74
C GLY A 212 13.59 -12.44 -1.83
N ASN A 213 13.97 -13.71 -1.65
CA ASN A 213 15.34 -14.16 -1.93
C ASN A 213 15.37 -14.92 -3.24
N CYS A 214 16.20 -14.49 -4.19
CA CYS A 214 16.48 -15.26 -5.41
C CYS A 214 16.99 -16.66 -5.03
N PRO A 215 16.39 -17.76 -5.51
CA PRO A 215 16.89 -19.10 -5.23
C PRO A 215 18.36 -19.28 -5.66
N GLN A 216 19.16 -19.94 -4.81
CA GLN A 216 20.60 -20.08 -5.03
C GLN A 216 20.94 -20.78 -6.37
N LYS A 217 20.08 -21.68 -6.85
CA LYS A 217 20.27 -22.38 -8.14
C LYS A 217 20.35 -21.45 -9.34
N TYR A 218 19.77 -20.25 -9.26
CA TYR A 218 19.82 -19.27 -10.34
C TYR A 218 20.99 -18.29 -10.19
N ARG A 219 21.57 -18.15 -8.99
CA ARG A 219 22.66 -17.20 -8.69
C ARG A 219 23.98 -17.72 -9.25
N GLN A 220 24.37 -17.22 -10.41
CA GLN A 220 25.59 -17.66 -11.11
C GLN A 220 26.22 -16.54 -11.91
N SER A 221 27.51 -16.71 -12.26
CA SER A 221 28.13 -15.84 -13.26
C SER A 221 27.38 -15.99 -14.58
N ALA A 222 27.08 -14.88 -15.20
CA ALA A 222 26.28 -14.85 -16.42
C ALA A 222 27.06 -14.33 -17.63
N ASP A 223 28.39 -14.50 -17.58
CA ASP A 223 29.26 -14.25 -18.71
C ASP A 223 28.96 -15.27 -19.83
N ILE A 224 28.98 -14.81 -21.09
CA ILE A 224 28.79 -15.68 -22.25
C ILE A 224 30.10 -15.86 -23.01
N VAL A 225 30.17 -16.93 -23.81
CA VAL A 225 31.29 -17.22 -24.72
C VAL A 225 30.75 -17.45 -26.13
N ILE A 226 31.46 -16.93 -27.13
CA ILE A 226 31.15 -17.16 -28.54
C ILE A 226 31.77 -18.48 -28.99
N ASN A 227 30.94 -19.42 -29.40
CA ASN A 227 31.37 -20.77 -29.79
C ASN A 227 31.40 -20.98 -31.31
N ASP A 228 30.71 -20.14 -32.09
CA ASP A 228 30.63 -20.28 -33.55
C ASP A 228 31.96 -19.96 -34.23
N GLU A 229 32.39 -20.82 -35.17
CA GLU A 229 33.66 -20.67 -35.91
C GLU A 229 33.73 -19.41 -36.77
N LEU A 230 32.59 -18.94 -37.27
CA LEU A 230 32.50 -17.71 -38.08
C LEU A 230 32.28 -16.47 -37.20
N GLY A 231 32.19 -16.64 -35.89
CA GLY A 231 31.77 -15.60 -34.96
C GLY A 231 30.26 -15.40 -34.96
N ALA A 232 29.78 -14.43 -34.17
CA ALA A 232 28.36 -14.16 -34.04
C ALA A 232 28.06 -12.69 -33.76
N GLU A 233 26.89 -12.23 -34.19
CA GLU A 233 26.32 -10.99 -33.66
C GLU A 233 25.69 -11.26 -32.31
N VAL A 234 25.83 -10.33 -31.35
CA VAL A 234 25.21 -10.42 -30.02
C VAL A 234 24.30 -9.23 -29.81
N LYS A 235 23.12 -9.48 -29.24
CA LYS A 235 22.13 -8.45 -28.93
C LYS A 235 21.67 -8.56 -27.48
N VAL A 236 21.32 -7.41 -26.91
CA VAL A 236 20.77 -7.32 -25.55
C VAL A 236 19.44 -6.61 -25.59
N ARG A 237 18.42 -7.22 -24.98
CA ARG A 237 17.08 -6.67 -24.80
C ARG A 237 16.87 -6.34 -23.34
N PHE A 238 16.32 -5.16 -23.07
CA PHE A 238 15.87 -4.81 -21.74
C PHE A 238 14.54 -5.51 -21.45
N VAL A 239 14.48 -6.27 -20.36
CA VAL A 239 13.23 -6.91 -19.90
C VAL A 239 12.49 -5.96 -18.98
N GLY A 240 13.22 -5.34 -18.05
CA GLY A 240 12.72 -4.42 -17.03
C GLY A 240 13.43 -4.70 -15.70
N GLY A 241 12.85 -4.26 -14.58
CA GLY A 241 13.46 -4.43 -13.27
C GLY A 241 12.73 -3.61 -12.21
N THR A 242 12.91 -3.96 -10.95
CA THR A 242 12.22 -3.34 -9.81
C THR A 242 13.04 -2.28 -9.09
N SER A 243 14.34 -2.18 -9.41
CA SER A 243 15.19 -1.18 -8.80
C SER A 243 14.73 0.23 -9.16
N SER A 244 14.72 1.07 -8.14
CA SER A 244 14.44 2.48 -8.32
C SER A 244 15.69 3.33 -8.57
N ALA A 245 16.87 2.71 -8.61
CA ALA A 245 18.13 3.36 -8.95
C ALA A 245 18.22 3.72 -10.45
N TYR A 246 18.87 4.86 -10.73
CA TYR A 246 19.18 5.31 -12.09
C TYR A 246 20.46 4.63 -12.58
N SER A 247 20.45 3.30 -12.64
CA SER A 247 21.62 2.47 -12.94
C SER A 247 21.97 2.53 -14.42
N ALA A 248 23.27 2.47 -14.74
CA ALA A 248 23.76 2.31 -16.12
C ALA A 248 24.19 0.85 -16.34
N PHE A 249 23.85 0.26 -17.48
CA PHE A 249 24.23 -1.10 -17.84
C PHE A 249 25.18 -1.13 -19.03
N GLY A 250 26.12 -2.09 -19.01
CA GLY A 250 27.08 -2.26 -20.08
C GLY A 250 27.81 -3.61 -20.08
N TYR A 251 28.82 -3.72 -20.92
CA TYR A 251 29.60 -4.95 -21.12
C TYR A 251 31.10 -4.67 -21.29
N TYR A 252 31.89 -5.74 -21.25
CA TYR A 252 33.31 -5.77 -21.58
C TYR A 252 33.67 -7.12 -22.20
N CYS A 253 34.65 -7.10 -23.10
CA CYS A 253 35.15 -8.28 -23.80
C CYS A 253 36.48 -8.74 -23.22
N TYR A 254 36.69 -10.05 -23.15
CA TYR A 254 37.97 -10.63 -22.74
C TYR A 254 38.13 -12.03 -23.34
N PRO A 255 39.37 -12.52 -23.57
CA PRO A 255 39.59 -13.86 -24.11
C PRO A 255 39.32 -14.94 -23.05
N GLU A 256 38.93 -16.13 -23.50
CA GLU A 256 38.84 -17.29 -22.62
C GLU A 256 40.18 -17.58 -21.92
N GLY A 257 40.11 -17.87 -20.61
CA GLY A 257 41.30 -18.10 -19.79
C GLY A 257 42.05 -16.84 -19.33
N ALA A 258 41.54 -15.63 -19.62
CA ALA A 258 42.15 -14.38 -19.15
C ALA A 258 42.33 -14.36 -17.62
N ALA A 259 43.47 -13.88 -17.16
CA ALA A 259 43.72 -13.66 -15.74
C ALA A 259 42.84 -12.50 -15.22
N LYS A 260 42.45 -12.53 -13.94
CA LYS A 260 41.60 -11.51 -13.30
C LYS A 260 42.02 -10.06 -13.64
N LYS A 261 43.31 -9.76 -13.57
CA LYS A 261 43.85 -8.42 -13.87
C LYS A 261 43.64 -7.98 -15.33
N GLN A 262 43.63 -8.92 -16.27
CA GLN A 262 43.32 -8.63 -17.67
C GLN A 262 41.84 -8.26 -17.81
N ILE A 263 40.96 -8.99 -17.12
CA ILE A 263 39.52 -8.71 -17.12
C ILE A 263 39.21 -7.36 -16.45
N GLU A 264 39.85 -7.04 -15.32
CA GLU A 264 39.72 -5.73 -14.64
C GLU A 264 40.04 -4.55 -15.57
N ASN A 265 41.08 -4.72 -16.41
CA ASN A 265 41.57 -3.71 -17.34
C ASN A 265 40.77 -3.66 -18.66
N ALA A 266 39.87 -4.61 -18.92
CA ALA A 266 39.04 -4.59 -20.11
C ALA A 266 38.21 -3.30 -20.17
N LYS A 267 38.09 -2.75 -21.39
CA LYS A 267 37.32 -1.52 -21.63
C LYS A 267 35.84 -1.79 -21.41
N LYS A 268 35.17 -0.85 -20.75
CA LYS A 268 33.77 -0.96 -20.35
C LYS A 268 32.91 -0.09 -21.26
N TYR A 269 31.94 -0.70 -21.94
CA TYR A 269 31.04 -0.03 -22.85
C TYR A 269 29.64 0.04 -22.26
N VAL A 270 29.11 1.25 -22.09
CA VAL A 270 27.75 1.52 -21.64
C VAL A 270 26.80 1.28 -22.82
N VAL A 271 25.83 0.40 -22.60
CA VAL A 271 24.78 0.01 -23.56
C VAL A 271 23.49 0.75 -23.25
N PHE A 272 23.04 0.69 -22.00
CA PHE A 272 21.87 1.41 -21.51
C PHE A 272 22.30 2.44 -20.48
N PRO A 273 22.30 3.73 -20.83
CA PRO A 273 22.68 4.81 -19.92
C PRO A 273 21.81 4.85 -18.66
N ASN A 274 20.52 4.54 -18.78
CA ASN A 274 19.59 4.47 -17.67
C ASN A 274 18.70 3.22 -17.78
N THR A 275 18.80 2.32 -16.81
CA THR A 275 17.98 1.10 -16.72
C THR A 275 16.81 1.23 -15.76
N LYS A 276 16.55 2.43 -15.22
CA LYS A 276 15.39 2.64 -14.36
C LYS A 276 14.11 2.37 -15.14
N THR A 277 13.41 1.29 -14.77
CA THR A 277 12.12 0.93 -15.33
C THR A 277 11.13 2.09 -15.17
N GLY A 278 10.42 2.41 -16.25
CA GLY A 278 9.53 3.57 -16.32
C GLY A 278 10.17 4.88 -16.76
N VAL A 279 11.51 4.97 -16.85
CA VAL A 279 12.21 6.23 -17.20
C VAL A 279 13.16 6.07 -18.38
N GLY A 280 14.09 5.13 -18.30
CA GLY A 280 15.18 4.97 -19.28
C GLY A 280 14.78 4.22 -20.56
N ILE A 281 15.42 3.08 -20.80
CA ILE A 281 15.03 2.18 -21.90
C ILE A 281 13.68 1.48 -21.63
N LYS A 282 12.85 1.28 -22.66
CA LYS A 282 11.55 0.60 -22.53
C LYS A 282 11.73 -0.92 -22.59
N GLY A 283 10.94 -1.65 -21.80
CA GLY A 283 10.92 -3.11 -21.83
C GLY A 283 10.60 -3.64 -23.24
N GLY A 284 11.32 -4.68 -23.68
CA GLY A 284 11.22 -5.25 -25.02
C GLY A 284 12.17 -4.63 -26.05
N GLU A 285 12.71 -3.43 -25.81
CA GLU A 285 13.67 -2.77 -26.71
C GLU A 285 15.05 -3.42 -26.64
N CYS A 286 15.80 -3.34 -27.74
CA CYS A 286 17.11 -3.99 -27.83
C CYS A 286 18.18 -3.15 -28.50
N VAL A 287 19.44 -3.55 -28.26
CA VAL A 287 20.63 -2.99 -28.88
C VAL A 287 21.49 -4.13 -29.41
N LYS A 288 22.00 -3.97 -30.64
CA LYS A 288 23.04 -4.81 -31.22
C LYS A 288 24.41 -4.36 -30.69
N LEU A 289 25.21 -5.29 -30.15
CA LEU A 289 26.50 -4.99 -29.55
C LEU A 289 27.62 -4.96 -30.59
N HIS A 290 28.74 -4.33 -30.21
CA HIS A 290 29.97 -4.27 -30.99
C HIS A 290 31.09 -5.06 -30.32
N TYR A 291 31.88 -5.79 -31.10
CA TYR A 291 33.06 -6.45 -30.62
C TYR A 291 34.15 -5.42 -30.32
N ILE A 292 34.62 -5.44 -29.08
CA ILE A 292 35.71 -4.60 -28.61
C ILE A 292 36.94 -5.49 -28.44
N ASP A 293 38.01 -5.18 -29.17
CA ASP A 293 39.23 -5.95 -29.09
C ASP A 293 40.05 -5.69 -27.81
N GLU A 294 41.17 -6.38 -27.67
CA GLU A 294 42.07 -6.25 -26.52
C GLU A 294 42.70 -4.86 -26.35
N ASN A 295 42.75 -4.06 -27.41
CA ASN A 295 43.23 -2.68 -27.38
C ASN A 295 42.12 -1.70 -27.00
N GLY A 296 40.87 -2.16 -26.97
CA GLY A 296 39.69 -1.34 -26.71
C GLY A 296 39.10 -0.69 -27.94
N GLU A 297 39.52 -1.12 -29.14
CA GLU A 297 39.00 -0.62 -30.41
C GLU A 297 37.72 -1.35 -30.80
N ASP A 298 36.76 -0.61 -31.33
CA ASP A 298 35.50 -1.13 -31.87
C ASP A 298 35.76 -1.73 -33.26
N GLN A 299 35.53 -3.03 -33.38
CA GLN A 299 35.76 -3.82 -34.61
C GLN A 299 34.46 -4.16 -35.35
N GLY A 300 33.32 -3.56 -34.97
CA GLY A 300 32.01 -3.81 -35.57
C GLY A 300 31.20 -4.90 -34.87
N THR A 301 30.15 -5.43 -35.50
CA THR A 301 29.10 -6.20 -34.81
C THR A 301 29.36 -7.70 -34.67
N THR A 302 30.41 -8.24 -35.29
CA THR A 302 30.71 -9.67 -35.26
C THR A 302 31.78 -9.98 -34.22
N PHE A 303 31.39 -10.74 -33.20
CA PHE A 303 32.29 -11.21 -32.15
C PHE A 303 32.97 -12.51 -32.61
N PRO A 304 34.32 -12.61 -32.57
CA PRO A 304 35.01 -13.81 -32.96
C PRO A 304 34.89 -14.93 -31.92
N LYS A 305 35.06 -16.18 -32.36
CA LYS A 305 35.09 -17.37 -31.50
C LYS A 305 36.07 -17.20 -30.33
N GLY A 306 35.68 -17.69 -29.15
CA GLY A 306 36.49 -17.63 -27.94
C GLY A 306 36.47 -16.28 -27.23
N THR A 307 35.74 -15.29 -27.79
CA THR A 307 35.45 -14.05 -27.07
C THR A 307 34.49 -14.35 -25.92
N LYS A 308 34.88 -13.97 -24.71
CA LYS A 308 33.97 -13.90 -23.56
C LYS A 308 33.44 -12.49 -23.40
N ILE A 309 32.17 -12.38 -23.03
CA ILE A 309 31.48 -11.13 -22.77
C ILE A 309 30.98 -11.17 -21.33
N GLY A 310 31.47 -10.24 -20.52
CA GLY A 310 30.96 -9.98 -19.17
C GLY A 310 30.11 -8.71 -19.15
N TRP A 311 29.25 -8.61 -18.16
CA TRP A 311 28.24 -7.57 -17.98
C TRP A 311 28.50 -6.79 -16.71
N PHE A 312 28.10 -5.53 -16.70
CA PHE A 312 28.11 -4.73 -15.48
C PHE A 312 26.87 -3.85 -15.38
N ILE A 313 26.53 -3.53 -14.14
CA ILE A 313 25.71 -2.38 -13.80
C ILE A 313 26.52 -1.43 -12.92
N SER A 314 26.32 -0.13 -13.14
CA SER A 314 26.83 0.94 -12.29
C SER A 314 25.63 1.59 -11.62
N ASN A 315 25.45 1.26 -10.33
CA ASN A 315 24.27 1.64 -9.57
C ASN A 315 24.19 3.18 -9.44
N ASN A 316 23.01 3.73 -9.71
CA ASN A 316 22.71 5.16 -9.63
C ASN A 316 23.72 6.06 -10.36
N ALA A 317 24.30 5.55 -11.46
CA ALA A 317 25.30 6.26 -12.24
C ALA A 317 24.71 7.32 -13.15
N PHE A 318 23.46 7.18 -13.59
CA PHE A 318 22.82 8.14 -14.46
C PHE A 318 22.31 9.34 -13.66
N THR A 319 22.76 10.53 -14.07
CA THR A 319 22.46 11.79 -13.37
C THR A 319 21.04 12.27 -13.68
N LYS A 320 20.25 12.43 -12.60
CA LYS A 320 18.88 12.96 -12.64
C LYS A 320 18.85 14.42 -13.11
N GLN A 321 17.69 14.84 -13.63
CA GLN A 321 17.45 16.25 -13.96
C GLN A 321 17.61 17.13 -12.70
N GLY A 322 18.36 18.22 -12.79
CA GLY A 322 18.58 19.18 -11.70
C GLY A 322 19.99 19.22 -11.08
N GLU A 323 20.83 18.20 -11.29
CA GLU A 323 22.20 18.18 -10.69
C GLU A 323 23.37 18.16 -11.70
N LYS A 324 23.14 17.69 -12.94
CA LYS A 324 23.93 17.88 -14.17
C LYS A 324 23.31 16.91 -15.19
N THR A 325 23.15 17.35 -16.43
CA THR A 325 22.22 16.79 -17.42
C THR A 325 22.64 15.44 -17.99
N GLY A 326 21.74 14.44 -17.88
CA GLY A 326 21.64 13.26 -18.77
C GLY A 326 22.92 12.46 -19.01
N SER A 327 23.85 12.41 -18.06
CA SER A 327 25.16 11.77 -18.24
C SER A 327 25.34 10.58 -17.29
N VAL A 328 26.23 9.65 -17.66
CA VAL A 328 26.63 8.53 -16.82
C VAL A 328 27.89 8.92 -16.03
N GLY A 329 27.74 8.98 -14.71
CA GLY A 329 28.80 9.19 -13.74
C GLY A 329 29.38 7.87 -13.21
N LYS A 330 30.14 7.94 -12.11
CA LYS A 330 30.79 6.76 -11.52
C LYS A 330 29.83 5.79 -10.82
N GLY A 331 28.61 6.24 -10.50
CA GLY A 331 27.66 5.51 -9.68
C GLY A 331 28.11 5.38 -8.21
N LEU A 332 27.26 4.74 -7.41
CA LEU A 332 27.50 4.41 -6.01
C LEU A 332 28.20 3.06 -5.84
N GLY A 333 27.99 2.14 -6.79
CA GLY A 333 28.59 0.82 -6.81
C GLY A 333 28.68 0.26 -8.23
N MET A 334 29.60 -0.69 -8.44
CA MET A 334 29.70 -1.44 -9.68
C MET A 334 29.56 -2.94 -9.39
N PHE A 335 28.64 -3.58 -10.09
CA PHE A 335 28.34 -4.99 -9.93
C PHE A 335 28.54 -5.70 -11.27
N TYR A 336 29.26 -6.81 -11.24
CA TYR A 336 29.72 -7.53 -12.42
C TYR A 336 29.12 -8.94 -12.46
N SER A 337 28.81 -9.42 -13.67
CA SER A 337 28.47 -10.84 -13.91
C SER A 337 29.68 -11.76 -13.72
N THR A 338 30.90 -11.25 -13.92
CA THR A 338 32.12 -11.97 -13.56
C THR A 338 32.34 -11.87 -12.05
N THR A 339 31.93 -12.88 -11.29
CA THR A 339 32.01 -12.90 -9.81
C THR A 339 33.37 -12.49 -9.26
N ALA A 340 34.46 -12.87 -9.93
CA ALA A 340 35.82 -12.55 -9.49
C ALA A 340 36.14 -11.04 -9.48
N LEU A 341 35.38 -10.21 -10.20
CA LEU A 341 35.54 -8.74 -10.22
C LEU A 341 34.80 -8.03 -9.08
N ASN A 342 33.82 -8.69 -8.47
CA ASN A 342 33.07 -8.10 -7.36
C ASN A 342 33.94 -8.05 -6.10
N SER A 343 34.08 -6.86 -5.51
CA SER A 343 34.97 -6.63 -4.37
C SER A 343 34.55 -7.37 -3.11
N ASP A 344 33.26 -7.68 -2.98
CA ASP A 344 32.67 -8.47 -1.89
C ASP A 344 32.72 -9.99 -2.17
N GLY A 345 33.18 -10.41 -3.36
CA GLY A 345 33.19 -11.80 -3.79
C GLY A 345 31.80 -12.40 -4.06
N ARG A 346 30.73 -11.60 -4.00
CA ARG A 346 29.36 -12.05 -4.24
C ARG A 346 29.12 -12.19 -5.73
N THR A 347 28.32 -13.20 -6.08
CA THR A 347 27.70 -13.25 -7.41
C THR A 347 26.48 -12.34 -7.38
N HIS A 348 26.53 -11.23 -8.12
CA HIS A 348 25.45 -10.23 -8.23
C HIS A 348 24.49 -10.50 -9.39
N THR A 349 24.65 -11.64 -10.08
CA THR A 349 23.78 -12.03 -11.18
C THR A 349 23.02 -13.30 -10.89
N ALA A 350 21.81 -13.39 -11.45
CA ALA A 350 21.08 -14.62 -11.61
C ALA A 350 20.73 -14.82 -13.09
N ALA A 351 20.73 -16.08 -13.53
CA ALA A 351 20.39 -16.42 -14.91
C ALA A 351 19.62 -17.73 -14.99
N PHE A 352 18.58 -17.75 -15.84
CA PHE A 352 17.72 -18.89 -16.11
C PHE A 352 17.12 -18.77 -17.50
N LYS A 353 16.53 -19.84 -18.03
CA LYS A 353 15.83 -19.83 -19.32
C LYS A 353 14.36 -20.17 -19.19
N ILE A 354 13.52 -19.43 -19.88
CA ILE A 354 12.10 -19.72 -20.09
C ILE A 354 11.96 -20.12 -21.55
N ASN A 355 11.74 -21.41 -21.81
CA ASN A 355 11.97 -22.01 -23.14
C ASN A 355 13.41 -21.69 -23.63
N ASP A 356 13.55 -21.07 -24.80
CA ASP A 356 14.85 -20.64 -25.36
C ASP A 356 15.24 -19.21 -24.96
N PHE A 357 14.39 -18.52 -24.19
CA PHE A 357 14.64 -17.14 -23.77
C PHE A 357 15.48 -17.10 -22.49
N ILE A 358 16.74 -16.71 -22.62
CA ILE A 358 17.67 -16.57 -21.49
C ILE A 358 17.41 -15.25 -20.78
N VAL A 359 17.05 -15.30 -19.51
CA VAL A 359 16.95 -14.15 -18.61
C VAL A 359 18.30 -13.99 -17.91
N LEU A 360 18.90 -12.81 -18.07
CA LEU A 360 20.00 -12.30 -17.25
C LEU A 360 19.41 -11.30 -16.28
N SER A 361 19.72 -11.42 -15.00
CA SER A 361 19.20 -10.51 -13.98
C SER A 361 20.31 -10.12 -13.01
N PHE A 362 20.25 -8.88 -12.53
CA PHE A 362 21.20 -8.32 -11.58
C PHE A 362 20.49 -8.00 -10.27
N GLU A 363 21.24 -8.23 -9.21
CA GLU A 363 21.13 -7.48 -7.97
C GLU A 363 21.99 -6.22 -8.10
N ASP A 364 21.41 -5.05 -7.84
CA ASP A 364 22.11 -3.77 -7.84
C ASP A 364 22.45 -3.23 -6.46
N TRP A 365 22.10 -3.95 -5.39
CA TRP A 365 22.49 -3.62 -4.02
C TRP A 365 22.50 -4.82 -3.03
N ASN A 366 21.56 -4.89 -2.09
CA ASN A 366 21.58 -5.82 -0.96
C ASN A 366 20.27 -6.58 -0.67
N SER A 367 19.18 -6.37 -1.41
CA SER A 367 17.86 -7.01 -1.24
C SER A 367 17.89 -8.53 -1.45
N GLN A 368 18.83 -9.04 -2.25
CA GLN A 368 18.99 -10.45 -2.62
C GLN A 368 17.84 -11.05 -3.44
N ASP A 369 16.97 -10.23 -4.04
CA ASP A 369 15.92 -10.65 -4.97
C ASP A 369 16.43 -10.77 -6.42
N TYR A 370 17.53 -10.11 -6.78
CA TYR A 370 18.19 -10.20 -8.08
C TYR A 370 17.28 -9.83 -9.27
N ASN A 371 16.19 -9.12 -9.05
CA ASN A 371 15.24 -8.65 -10.06
C ASN A 371 15.35 -7.12 -10.29
N ASP A 372 16.38 -6.48 -9.73
CA ASP A 372 16.62 -5.04 -9.82
C ASP A 372 16.70 -4.56 -11.27
N VAL A 373 17.44 -5.31 -12.10
CA VAL A 373 17.57 -5.05 -13.54
C VAL A 373 17.71 -6.36 -14.31
N MET A 374 16.88 -6.54 -15.34
CA MET A 374 16.76 -7.77 -16.10
C MET A 374 16.86 -7.54 -17.61
N PHE A 375 17.47 -8.51 -18.27
CA PHE A 375 17.80 -8.48 -19.68
C PHE A 375 17.63 -9.85 -20.32
N ASN A 376 17.63 -9.85 -21.65
CA ASN A 376 17.81 -11.03 -22.45
C ASN A 376 18.99 -10.85 -23.39
N ILE A 377 19.78 -11.91 -23.52
CA ILE A 377 20.93 -11.96 -24.42
C ILE A 377 20.66 -13.07 -25.43
N TRP A 378 20.86 -12.75 -26.71
CA TRP A 378 20.82 -13.73 -27.79
C TRP A 378 21.88 -13.40 -28.83
N SER A 379 22.12 -14.37 -29.70
CA SER A 379 23.08 -14.24 -30.78
C SER A 379 22.47 -14.62 -32.12
N ASN A 380 23.19 -14.29 -33.20
CA ASN A 380 22.90 -14.77 -34.54
C ASN A 380 24.18 -15.38 -35.13
N PRO A 381 24.24 -16.71 -35.36
CA PRO A 381 23.19 -17.71 -35.10
C PRO A 381 22.93 -17.91 -33.59
N ILE A 382 21.72 -18.33 -33.18
CA ILE A 382 21.34 -18.39 -31.76
C ILE A 382 22.18 -19.39 -30.96
N GLU A 383 22.64 -20.45 -31.61
CA GLU A 383 23.48 -21.51 -31.06
C GLU A 383 24.92 -21.05 -30.78
N ALA A 384 25.32 -19.85 -31.26
CA ALA A 384 26.65 -19.31 -31.02
C ALA A 384 26.90 -19.02 -29.53
N ILE A 385 25.83 -18.82 -28.75
CA ILE A 385 25.87 -18.76 -27.29
C ILE A 385 24.99 -19.87 -26.71
N ALA A 386 25.54 -20.62 -25.76
CA ALA A 386 24.83 -21.70 -25.08
C ALA A 386 25.19 -21.71 -23.58
N PRO A 387 24.77 -20.69 -22.81
CA PRO A 387 25.09 -20.64 -21.39
C PRO A 387 24.36 -21.76 -20.65
N ASP A 388 25.07 -22.41 -19.73
CA ASP A 388 24.52 -23.47 -18.87
C ASP A 388 23.65 -22.82 -17.78
N VAL A 389 22.36 -22.63 -18.08
CA VAL A 389 21.40 -21.99 -17.16
C VAL A 389 20.20 -22.90 -16.87
N PRO A 390 19.69 -22.91 -15.63
CA PRO A 390 18.50 -23.69 -15.28
C PRO A 390 17.27 -23.29 -16.10
N SER A 391 16.42 -24.26 -16.46
CA SER A 391 15.10 -23.99 -17.05
C SER A 391 14.05 -23.63 -16.01
N VAL A 392 13.09 -22.80 -16.42
CA VAL A 392 11.86 -22.50 -15.70
C VAL A 392 10.68 -22.72 -16.64
N ASP A 393 9.69 -23.48 -16.18
CA ASP A 393 8.46 -23.70 -16.93
C ASP A 393 7.57 -22.45 -16.87
N PRO A 394 6.98 -22.00 -17.99
CA PRO A 394 6.03 -20.90 -17.99
C PRO A 394 4.84 -21.19 -17.07
N ILE A 395 4.36 -20.15 -16.39
CA ILE A 395 3.22 -20.22 -15.49
C ILE A 395 2.05 -19.49 -16.14
N ASP A 396 0.89 -20.14 -16.14
CA ASP A 396 -0.36 -19.55 -16.58
C ASP A 396 -1.06 -18.86 -15.39
N PRO A 397 -1.75 -17.72 -15.61
CA PRO A 397 -2.50 -17.06 -14.55
C PRO A 397 -3.64 -17.95 -14.03
N ASP A 398 -3.70 -18.13 -12.71
CA ASP A 398 -4.74 -18.90 -12.03
C ASP A 398 -5.66 -17.99 -11.19
N ASP A 399 -6.88 -17.79 -11.69
CA ASP A 399 -7.93 -16.99 -11.04
C ASP A 399 -8.52 -17.65 -9.77
N ALA A 400 -8.20 -18.92 -9.48
CA ALA A 400 -8.65 -19.62 -8.27
C ALA A 400 -7.70 -19.43 -7.07
N SER A 401 -6.52 -18.84 -7.32
CA SER A 401 -5.47 -18.66 -6.32
C SER A 401 -5.45 -17.25 -5.74
N VAL A 402 -4.84 -17.11 -4.56
CA VAL A 402 -4.60 -15.79 -3.95
C VAL A 402 -3.51 -15.08 -4.74
N ALA A 403 -3.88 -14.00 -5.42
CA ALA A 403 -2.97 -13.16 -6.18
C ALA A 403 -2.33 -12.06 -5.32
N TYR A 404 -3.12 -11.43 -4.45
CA TYR A 404 -2.65 -10.39 -3.54
C TYR A 404 -3.54 -10.29 -2.29
N ARG A 405 -3.09 -9.51 -1.31
CA ARG A 405 -3.82 -9.26 -0.06
C ARG A 405 -3.92 -7.78 0.23
N MET A 406 -4.97 -7.40 0.97
CA MET A 406 -5.11 -6.05 1.51
C MET A 406 -5.46 -6.13 3.00
N THR A 407 -4.86 -5.26 3.81
CA THR A 407 -5.16 -5.17 5.24
C THR A 407 -5.81 -3.83 5.55
N TYR A 408 -6.98 -3.89 6.19
CA TYR A 408 -7.70 -2.73 6.70
C TYR A 408 -7.72 -2.79 8.22
N LYS A 409 -7.55 -1.65 8.87
CA LYS A 409 -7.54 -1.57 10.34
C LYS A 409 -8.15 -0.27 10.81
N GLY A 410 -8.61 -0.26 12.04
CA GLY A 410 -9.19 0.92 12.65
C GLY A 410 -9.86 0.63 13.98
N ILE A 411 -10.63 1.62 14.43
CA ILE A 411 -11.42 1.55 15.65
C ILE A 411 -12.89 1.84 15.33
N LEU A 412 -13.75 1.09 15.99
CA LEU A 412 -15.18 1.32 16.08
C LEU A 412 -15.49 1.76 17.51
N ALA A 413 -16.23 2.84 17.64
CA ALA A 413 -16.64 3.43 18.91
C ALA A 413 -18.14 3.66 18.88
N PHE A 414 -18.85 3.22 19.92
CA PHE A 414 -20.32 3.22 19.98
C PHE A 414 -20.82 3.88 21.25
N GLU A 415 -21.99 4.49 21.14
CA GLU A 415 -22.95 4.75 22.22
C GLU A 415 -23.93 3.57 22.31
N ASP A 416 -24.43 3.26 23.51
CA ASP A 416 -25.38 2.17 23.75
C ASP A 416 -26.81 2.64 24.11
N ASN A 417 -27.00 3.95 24.29
CA ASN A 417 -28.26 4.54 24.73
C ASN A 417 -29.26 4.83 23.59
N TRP A 418 -28.91 4.54 22.33
CA TRP A 418 -29.80 4.71 21.18
C TRP A 418 -31.15 4.02 21.42
N PRO A 419 -32.30 4.64 21.07
CA PRO A 419 -32.45 5.91 20.33
C PRO A 419 -32.40 7.18 21.17
N SER A 420 -32.05 7.06 22.45
CA SER A 420 -31.91 8.18 23.39
C SER A 420 -30.57 8.89 23.22
N LYS A 421 -30.49 10.17 23.62
CA LYS A 421 -29.33 11.03 23.43
C LYS A 421 -28.00 10.48 24.00
N GLY A 422 -28.00 9.94 25.21
CA GLY A 422 -26.74 9.65 25.92
C GLY A 422 -25.92 10.91 26.26
N ASP A 423 -24.61 10.73 26.47
CA ASP A 423 -23.63 11.80 26.74
C ASP A 423 -22.61 11.99 25.59
N TYR A 424 -22.63 11.14 24.56
CA TYR A 424 -21.83 11.24 23.34
C TYR A 424 -20.33 11.23 23.58
N ASP A 425 -19.88 10.52 24.61
CA ASP A 425 -18.45 10.31 24.85
C ASP A 425 -17.84 9.27 23.89
N LEU A 426 -18.68 8.49 23.18
CA LEU A 426 -18.32 7.43 22.23
C LEU A 426 -17.40 6.37 22.84
N ASN A 427 -17.62 6.01 24.11
CA ASN A 427 -16.86 4.95 24.76
C ASN A 427 -17.71 3.86 25.42
N ASP A 428 -19.03 3.82 25.23
CA ASP A 428 -19.87 2.74 25.77
C ASP A 428 -19.36 1.36 25.34
N VAL A 429 -18.93 1.24 24.06
CA VAL A 429 -18.14 0.10 23.56
C VAL A 429 -17.08 0.59 22.57
N ILE A 430 -15.81 0.21 22.78
CA ILE A 430 -14.72 0.45 21.84
C ILE A 430 -14.16 -0.90 21.36
N VAL A 431 -14.16 -1.10 20.04
CA VAL A 431 -13.61 -2.29 19.38
C VAL A 431 -12.52 -1.89 18.40
N LYS A 432 -11.32 -2.42 18.56
CA LYS A 432 -10.28 -2.34 17.53
C LYS A 432 -10.46 -3.47 16.54
N TYR A 433 -10.25 -3.22 15.25
CA TYR A 433 -10.32 -4.25 14.22
C TYR A 433 -9.10 -4.25 13.29
N SER A 434 -8.81 -5.42 12.74
CA SER A 434 -7.90 -5.63 11.61
C SER A 434 -8.48 -6.73 10.72
N SER A 435 -8.68 -6.45 9.44
CA SER A 435 -9.20 -7.39 8.45
C SER A 435 -8.19 -7.59 7.32
N ILE A 436 -7.85 -8.84 7.04
CA ILE A 436 -7.01 -9.23 5.90
C ILE A 436 -7.91 -9.85 4.85
N LEU A 437 -7.99 -9.22 3.68
CA LEU A 437 -8.70 -9.73 2.52
C LEU A 437 -7.74 -10.37 1.53
N GLU A 438 -8.11 -11.55 1.03
CA GLU A 438 -7.39 -12.25 -0.03
C GLU A 438 -8.13 -12.13 -1.35
N PHE A 439 -7.44 -11.74 -2.42
CA PHE A 439 -8.02 -11.49 -3.74
C PHE A 439 -7.39 -12.36 -4.81
N ASN A 440 -8.14 -12.68 -5.85
CA ASN A 440 -7.61 -13.23 -7.09
C ASN A 440 -7.21 -12.13 -8.10
N THR A 441 -6.69 -12.53 -9.25
CA THR A 441 -6.32 -11.70 -10.41
C THR A 441 -7.47 -10.92 -11.04
N LYS A 442 -8.73 -11.25 -10.70
CA LYS A 442 -9.94 -10.52 -11.12
C LYS A 442 -10.42 -9.52 -10.09
N ASN A 443 -9.65 -9.27 -9.03
CA ASN A 443 -10.05 -8.46 -7.87
C ASN A 443 -11.33 -8.98 -7.20
N GLN A 444 -11.55 -10.29 -7.18
CA GLN A 444 -12.62 -10.91 -6.40
C GLN A 444 -12.05 -11.39 -5.07
N VAL A 445 -12.78 -11.12 -3.99
CA VAL A 445 -12.45 -11.54 -2.63
C VAL A 445 -12.70 -13.04 -2.50
N LEU A 446 -11.69 -13.77 -2.04
CA LEU A 446 -11.70 -15.20 -1.78
C LEU A 446 -11.98 -15.51 -0.31
N SER A 447 -11.43 -14.69 0.59
CA SER A 447 -11.58 -14.84 2.02
C SER A 447 -11.37 -13.52 2.76
N ALA A 448 -11.92 -13.45 3.98
CA ALA A 448 -11.64 -12.42 4.96
C ALA A 448 -11.15 -13.06 6.27
N GLU A 449 -10.03 -12.59 6.81
CA GLU A 449 -9.57 -12.91 8.15
C GLU A 449 -9.72 -11.67 9.03
N ASP A 450 -10.76 -11.65 9.85
CA ASP A 450 -11.18 -10.52 10.66
C ASP A 450 -10.76 -10.74 12.12
N THR A 451 -10.00 -9.78 12.66
CA THR A 451 -9.57 -9.76 14.06
C THR A 451 -10.22 -8.59 14.77
N PHE A 452 -10.87 -8.84 15.89
CA PHE A 452 -11.50 -7.82 16.74
C PHE A 452 -10.96 -7.90 18.17
N THR A 453 -10.64 -6.76 18.76
CA THR A 453 -10.24 -6.65 20.16
C THR A 453 -11.23 -5.74 20.89
N ALA A 454 -11.87 -6.25 21.94
CA ALA A 454 -12.68 -5.45 22.85
C ALA A 454 -11.73 -4.59 23.71
N MET A 455 -11.69 -3.29 23.45
CA MET A 455 -10.72 -2.36 24.05
C MET A 455 -11.24 -1.74 25.34
N TRP A 456 -12.52 -1.39 25.36
CA TRP A 456 -13.14 -0.66 26.47
C TRP A 456 -14.66 -0.82 26.47
N SER A 457 -15.26 -0.72 27.65
CA SER A 457 -16.70 -0.68 27.89
C SER A 457 -17.00 0.36 29.00
N GLY A 458 -17.49 1.55 28.63
CA GLY A 458 -18.02 2.56 29.56
C GLY A 458 -19.49 2.30 29.99
N ALA A 459 -20.15 1.41 29.25
CA ALA A 459 -21.56 1.08 29.39
C ALA A 459 -21.99 0.45 30.73
N LEU A 460 -23.22 0.76 31.14
CA LEU A 460 -23.98 -0.04 32.13
C LEU A 460 -24.71 -1.22 31.48
N PHE A 461 -25.04 -1.12 30.18
CA PHE A 461 -25.67 -2.23 29.47
C PHE A 461 -24.65 -3.29 29.10
N ARG A 462 -25.12 -4.55 29.04
CA ARG A 462 -24.34 -5.65 28.49
C ARG A 462 -24.48 -5.61 26.97
N ASN A 463 -23.47 -5.11 26.30
CA ASN A 463 -23.44 -4.95 24.84
C ASN A 463 -22.68 -6.10 24.19
N GLY A 464 -23.30 -6.79 23.23
CA GLY A 464 -22.60 -7.67 22.31
C GLY A 464 -22.10 -6.90 21.08
N PHE A 465 -21.24 -7.53 20.29
CA PHE A 465 -20.70 -6.99 19.06
C PHE A 465 -20.81 -8.00 17.92
N ALA A 466 -21.22 -7.52 16.75
CA ALA A 466 -21.35 -8.29 15.52
C ALA A 466 -21.03 -7.41 14.31
N TYR A 467 -20.83 -8.06 13.16
CA TYR A 467 -20.67 -7.37 11.88
C TYR A 467 -21.31 -8.18 10.77
N GLN A 468 -21.84 -7.49 9.77
CA GLN A 468 -22.44 -8.08 8.59
C GLN A 468 -21.56 -7.83 7.37
N LEU A 469 -21.21 -8.90 6.67
CA LEU A 469 -20.48 -8.88 5.41
C LEU A 469 -21.44 -8.62 4.24
N ASN A 470 -20.93 -8.01 3.17
CA ASN A 470 -21.68 -7.77 1.93
C ASN A 470 -21.70 -9.01 1.03
N THR A 471 -22.18 -10.13 1.58
CA THR A 471 -22.40 -11.39 0.86
C THR A 471 -23.45 -12.21 1.59
N ASP A 472 -24.16 -13.06 0.85
CA ASP A 472 -25.13 -13.98 1.43
C ASP A 472 -24.47 -14.96 2.40
N ARG A 473 -25.19 -15.30 3.48
CA ARG A 473 -24.78 -16.31 4.46
C ARG A 473 -24.43 -17.65 3.82
N SER A 474 -25.15 -18.04 2.78
CA SER A 474 -24.94 -19.30 2.06
C SER A 474 -23.56 -19.41 1.40
N ASN A 475 -22.94 -18.26 1.08
CA ASN A 475 -21.63 -18.16 0.46
C ASN A 475 -20.47 -18.25 1.46
N VAL A 476 -20.73 -18.15 2.77
CA VAL A 476 -19.67 -18.04 3.79
C VAL A 476 -19.49 -19.34 4.56
N GLU A 477 -18.24 -19.77 4.68
CA GLU A 477 -17.77 -20.77 5.63
C GLU A 477 -16.96 -20.06 6.72
N CYS A 478 -17.60 -19.86 7.88
CA CYS A 478 -17.03 -19.14 9.02
C CYS A 478 -16.35 -20.10 10.01
N SER A 479 -15.17 -19.72 10.49
CA SER A 479 -14.41 -20.42 11.53
C SER A 479 -13.86 -19.44 12.55
N ILE A 480 -14.15 -19.67 13.84
CA ILE A 480 -13.51 -18.93 14.94
C ILE A 480 -12.15 -19.58 15.22
N LEU A 481 -11.07 -18.84 14.97
CA LEU A 481 -9.69 -19.29 15.15
C LEU A 481 -9.19 -19.00 16.57
N GLU A 482 -9.58 -17.86 17.14
CA GLU A 482 -9.22 -17.41 18.50
C GLU A 482 -10.41 -16.72 19.17
N GLY A 483 -10.47 -16.72 20.50
CA GLY A 483 -11.55 -16.06 21.25
C GLY A 483 -12.86 -16.86 21.31
N LYS A 484 -12.81 -18.20 21.20
CA LYS A 484 -14.00 -19.04 21.36
C LYS A 484 -14.59 -18.87 22.75
N SER A 485 -15.86 -18.49 22.82
CA SER A 485 -16.64 -18.34 24.04
C SER A 485 -17.56 -19.55 24.24
N GLY A 486 -18.17 -19.66 25.43
CA GLY A 486 -19.25 -20.61 25.70
C GLY A 486 -20.61 -20.19 25.11
N TRP A 487 -20.69 -19.04 24.43
CA TRP A 487 -21.91 -18.54 23.83
C TRP A 487 -22.22 -19.27 22.52
N ASP A 488 -23.36 -19.95 22.48
CA ASP A 488 -23.78 -20.84 21.40
C ASP A 488 -24.16 -20.14 20.09
N LYS A 489 -24.28 -18.81 20.11
CA LYS A 489 -24.55 -17.98 18.92
C LYS A 489 -23.32 -17.25 18.38
N GLN A 490 -22.14 -17.48 18.94
CA GLN A 490 -20.89 -16.92 18.39
C GLN A 490 -20.60 -17.52 17.00
N GLY A 491 -20.18 -16.67 16.06
CA GLY A 491 -19.94 -17.03 14.66
C GLY A 491 -21.09 -16.65 13.74
N LEU A 492 -21.19 -17.35 12.60
CA LEU A 492 -22.16 -17.07 11.55
C LEU A 492 -23.60 -17.29 12.05
N ASP A 493 -24.38 -16.21 12.09
CA ASP A 493 -25.78 -16.23 12.50
C ASP A 493 -26.61 -17.07 11.52
N LYS A 494 -27.32 -18.07 12.03
CA LYS A 494 -28.08 -19.03 11.21
C LYS A 494 -29.41 -18.49 10.70
N ASP A 495 -29.95 -17.43 11.32
CA ASP A 495 -31.29 -16.92 11.08
C ASP A 495 -31.31 -15.69 10.15
N LEU A 496 -30.14 -15.13 9.84
CA LEU A 496 -29.98 -13.99 8.94
C LEU A 496 -29.63 -14.46 7.52
N GLU A 497 -30.18 -13.78 6.51
CA GLU A 497 -29.91 -14.10 5.09
C GLU A 497 -28.54 -13.59 4.64
N GLN A 498 -28.19 -12.36 5.04
CA GLN A 498 -26.85 -11.81 4.87
C GLN A 498 -25.88 -12.40 5.89
N ALA A 499 -24.64 -12.63 5.48
CA ALA A 499 -23.61 -13.20 6.34
C ALA A 499 -23.30 -12.26 7.51
N THR A 500 -23.87 -12.55 8.66
CA THR A 500 -23.70 -11.77 9.89
C THR A 500 -22.98 -12.62 10.92
N ILE A 501 -21.88 -12.11 11.45
CA ILE A 501 -21.00 -12.83 12.37
C ILE A 501 -21.08 -12.17 13.74
N SER A 502 -21.54 -12.93 14.72
CA SER A 502 -21.55 -12.51 16.12
C SER A 502 -20.19 -12.81 16.76
N VAL A 503 -19.55 -11.80 17.35
CA VAL A 503 -18.19 -11.90 17.89
C VAL A 503 -18.22 -12.23 19.37
N PHE A 504 -18.91 -11.41 20.17
CA PHE A 504 -19.10 -11.62 21.60
C PHE A 504 -20.46 -11.07 22.05
N ALA A 505 -20.95 -11.53 23.20
CA ALA A 505 -22.27 -11.16 23.70
C ALA A 505 -22.24 -10.06 24.77
N ASN A 506 -21.08 -9.76 25.36
CA ASN A 506 -20.98 -8.89 26.54
C ASN A 506 -19.59 -8.22 26.67
N ALA A 507 -19.49 -6.96 26.24
CA ALA A 507 -18.26 -6.16 26.28
C ALA A 507 -17.71 -5.97 27.70
N ILE A 508 -18.56 -5.88 28.73
CA ILE A 508 -18.12 -5.76 30.13
C ILE A 508 -17.30 -6.98 30.57
N GLU A 509 -17.72 -8.19 30.16
CA GLU A 509 -16.97 -9.43 30.45
C GLU A 509 -15.67 -9.52 29.64
N GLU A 510 -15.70 -9.09 28.38
CA GLU A 510 -14.54 -9.14 27.49
C GLU A 510 -13.45 -8.13 27.85
N THR A 511 -13.85 -6.99 28.41
CA THR A 511 -12.93 -5.98 28.95
C THR A 511 -12.60 -6.22 30.41
N GLY A 512 -13.35 -7.09 31.11
CA GLY A 512 -13.22 -7.34 32.54
C GLY A 512 -13.35 -6.04 33.34
N GLU A 513 -14.39 -5.26 33.07
CA GLU A 513 -14.55 -3.91 33.63
C GLU A 513 -13.31 -3.03 33.36
N ASN A 514 -12.83 -3.06 32.11
CA ASN A 514 -11.66 -2.32 31.64
C ASN A 514 -10.32 -2.68 32.29
N THR A 515 -10.18 -3.90 32.82
CA THR A 515 -8.92 -4.43 33.38
C THR A 515 -8.15 -5.34 32.42
N LYS A 516 -8.75 -5.72 31.29
CA LYS A 516 -8.16 -6.56 30.25
C LYS A 516 -8.73 -6.22 28.87
N THR A 517 -8.19 -6.88 27.85
CA THR A 517 -8.74 -6.88 26.49
C THR A 517 -8.82 -8.31 25.97
N SER A 518 -9.96 -8.73 25.45
CA SER A 518 -10.12 -10.00 24.72
C SER A 518 -9.98 -9.78 23.21
N THR A 519 -9.31 -10.72 22.52
CA THR A 519 -9.16 -10.73 21.07
C THR A 519 -9.85 -11.94 20.43
N PHE A 520 -10.51 -11.71 19.30
CA PHE A 520 -11.25 -12.68 18.53
C PHE A 520 -10.72 -12.69 17.11
N LYS A 521 -10.32 -13.87 16.62
CA LYS A 521 -9.82 -14.05 15.26
C LYS A 521 -10.78 -14.96 14.50
N ILE A 522 -11.32 -14.47 13.39
CA ILE A 522 -12.40 -15.11 12.63
C ILE A 522 -11.97 -15.22 11.19
N GLN A 523 -12.14 -16.40 10.60
CA GLN A 523 -11.90 -16.63 9.18
C GLN A 523 -13.22 -16.93 8.46
N ASN A 524 -13.49 -16.13 7.43
CA ASN A 524 -14.63 -16.24 6.54
C ASN A 524 -14.12 -16.63 5.15
N LYS A 525 -14.34 -17.88 4.72
CA LYS A 525 -14.00 -18.33 3.36
C LYS A 525 -15.24 -18.27 2.47
N PHE A 526 -15.07 -17.82 1.23
CA PHE A 526 -16.18 -17.72 0.28
C PHE A 526 -16.22 -18.90 -0.68
N LYS A 527 -17.40 -19.51 -0.81
CA LYS A 527 -17.62 -20.63 -1.74
C LYS A 527 -17.54 -20.17 -3.19
N GLN A 528 -17.98 -18.94 -3.45
CA GLN A 528 -17.86 -18.23 -4.71
C GLN A 528 -17.16 -16.89 -4.45
N PRO A 529 -16.09 -16.57 -5.19
CA PRO A 529 -15.42 -15.28 -5.08
C PRO A 529 -16.41 -14.12 -5.30
N VAL A 530 -16.31 -13.07 -4.50
CA VAL A 530 -17.20 -11.89 -4.57
C VAL A 530 -16.40 -10.73 -5.15
N ASP A 531 -16.94 -10.01 -6.15
CA ASP A 531 -16.26 -8.83 -6.68
C ASP A 531 -15.97 -7.79 -5.57
N HIS A 532 -14.77 -7.22 -5.54
CA HIS A 532 -14.36 -6.28 -4.48
C HIS A 532 -15.26 -5.05 -4.36
N GLU A 533 -15.81 -4.53 -5.44
CA GLU A 533 -16.68 -3.34 -5.41
C GLU A 533 -18.01 -3.69 -4.73
N THR A 534 -18.49 -4.92 -4.94
CA THR A 534 -19.71 -5.43 -4.28
C THR A 534 -19.43 -5.81 -2.82
N PHE A 535 -18.30 -6.44 -2.54
CA PHE A 535 -17.94 -6.86 -1.19
C PHE A 535 -17.58 -5.68 -0.28
N GLY A 536 -16.97 -4.63 -0.84
CA GLY A 536 -16.50 -3.46 -0.10
C GLY A 536 -15.27 -3.76 0.77
N VAL A 537 -15.05 -2.91 1.77
CA VAL A 537 -13.91 -2.99 2.68
C VAL A 537 -14.36 -3.03 4.15
N ALA A 538 -13.51 -3.56 5.02
CA ALA A 538 -13.77 -3.50 6.45
C ALA A 538 -13.84 -2.02 6.92
N PRO A 539 -14.76 -1.66 7.82
CA PRO A 539 -15.42 -2.56 8.77
C PRO A 539 -16.77 -3.15 8.32
N TYR A 540 -17.13 -3.06 7.03
CA TYR A 540 -18.41 -3.53 6.49
C TYR A 540 -19.61 -2.84 7.16
N ASN A 541 -20.57 -3.61 7.70
CA ASN A 541 -21.64 -3.12 8.55
C ASN A 541 -21.48 -3.65 10.00
N PRO A 542 -20.66 -2.99 10.84
CA PRO A 542 -20.46 -3.38 12.24
C PRO A 542 -21.53 -2.76 13.14
N PHE A 543 -21.86 -3.45 14.24
CA PHE A 543 -22.83 -2.96 15.21
C PHE A 543 -22.68 -3.59 16.59
N ILE A 544 -23.15 -2.88 17.60
CA ILE A 544 -23.40 -3.44 18.93
C ILE A 544 -24.88 -3.82 19.09
N PHE A 545 -25.18 -4.74 20.00
CA PHE A 545 -26.55 -5.10 20.34
C PHE A 545 -26.73 -5.39 21.83
N LEU A 546 -27.93 -5.15 22.37
CA LEU A 546 -28.21 -5.43 23.78
C LEU A 546 -28.28 -6.95 24.05
N HIS A 547 -27.47 -7.45 24.97
CA HIS A 547 -27.41 -8.87 25.37
C HIS A 547 -28.75 -9.44 25.84
N GLN A 548 -29.61 -8.59 26.38
CA GLN A 548 -30.89 -8.97 27.00
C GLN A 548 -31.86 -9.62 26.00
N ASN A 549 -31.69 -9.34 24.70
CA ASN A 549 -32.40 -9.99 23.61
C ASN A 549 -31.44 -10.22 22.44
N THR A 550 -31.02 -11.46 22.20
CA THR A 550 -30.08 -11.80 21.10
C THR A 550 -30.79 -12.37 19.87
N ASP A 551 -32.12 -12.54 19.94
CA ASP A 551 -32.96 -13.03 18.85
C ASP A 551 -33.69 -11.86 18.16
N LYS A 552 -34.98 -11.99 17.84
CA LYS A 552 -35.76 -10.94 17.17
C LYS A 552 -36.20 -9.84 18.15
N ASN A 553 -36.45 -8.65 17.63
CA ASN A 553 -36.81 -7.44 18.38
C ASN A 553 -35.71 -7.04 19.38
N ARG A 554 -34.45 -7.22 18.99
CA ARG A 554 -33.30 -6.70 19.75
C ARG A 554 -33.04 -5.24 19.39
N THR A 555 -32.20 -4.58 20.16
CA THR A 555 -31.71 -3.23 19.87
C THR A 555 -30.29 -3.35 19.34
N GLU A 556 -30.05 -2.82 18.14
CA GLU A 556 -28.80 -2.76 17.42
C GLU A 556 -28.42 -1.29 17.18
N VAL A 557 -27.14 -0.96 17.36
CA VAL A 557 -26.59 0.37 17.06
C VAL A 557 -25.52 0.23 16.01
N HIS A 558 -25.78 0.79 14.82
CA HIS A 558 -24.88 0.75 13.67
C HIS A 558 -24.28 2.13 13.40
N LEU A 559 -23.30 2.16 12.50
CA LEU A 559 -22.81 3.40 11.88
C LEU A 559 -23.95 4.16 11.17
N VAL A 560 -23.82 5.48 11.07
CA VAL A 560 -24.81 6.34 10.41
C VAL A 560 -25.05 5.88 8.97
N ASN A 561 -26.32 5.79 8.56
CA ASN A 561 -26.78 5.30 7.25
C ASN A 561 -26.50 3.81 6.94
N HIS A 562 -26.02 3.03 7.90
CA HIS A 562 -25.97 1.57 7.75
C HIS A 562 -27.31 0.94 8.15
N GLY A 563 -27.80 0.00 7.35
CA GLY A 563 -29.08 -0.67 7.62
C GLY A 563 -29.00 -1.67 8.79
N PRO A 564 -30.08 -1.80 9.59
CA PRO A 564 -30.19 -2.82 10.63
C PRO A 564 -30.27 -4.23 10.05
N THR A 565 -30.09 -5.25 10.89
CA THR A 565 -30.45 -6.62 10.53
C THR A 565 -31.96 -6.85 10.68
N SER A 566 -32.47 -7.97 10.16
CA SER A 566 -33.88 -8.36 10.34
C SER A 566 -34.23 -8.80 11.78
N LYS A 567 -33.26 -8.79 12.71
CA LYS A 567 -33.48 -9.01 14.15
C LYS A 567 -33.77 -7.71 14.91
N GLU A 568 -33.52 -6.54 14.32
CA GLU A 568 -33.76 -5.24 14.95
C GLU A 568 -35.22 -4.99 15.31
N ASN A 569 -35.44 -4.28 16.42
CA ASN A 569 -36.73 -3.74 16.79
C ASN A 569 -37.04 -2.47 15.99
N MET A 570 -37.71 -2.66 14.84
CA MET A 570 -38.05 -1.57 13.92
C MET A 570 -38.97 -0.48 14.51
N ASP A 571 -39.54 -0.68 15.71
CA ASP A 571 -40.36 0.30 16.44
C ASP A 571 -39.52 1.38 17.15
N LEU A 572 -38.20 1.20 17.26
CA LEU A 572 -37.29 2.17 17.90
C LEU A 572 -36.91 3.33 16.96
N PHE A 573 -36.96 3.12 15.65
CA PHE A 573 -36.63 4.16 14.66
C PHE A 573 -37.63 5.32 14.66
N ASN A 574 -37.13 6.53 14.47
CA ASN A 574 -37.88 7.78 14.55
C ASN A 574 -38.55 8.00 15.92
N THR A 575 -37.87 7.56 16.99
CA THR A 575 -38.27 7.82 18.38
C THR A 575 -37.15 8.53 19.13
N GLN A 576 -37.50 9.27 20.19
CA GLN A 576 -36.53 9.99 21.01
C GLN A 576 -35.64 10.95 20.20
N GLN A 577 -34.33 10.71 20.12
CA GLN A 577 -33.37 11.51 19.35
C GLN A 577 -33.06 10.92 17.97
N ASP A 578 -33.49 9.69 17.70
CA ASP A 578 -33.38 9.10 16.37
C ASP A 578 -34.41 9.73 15.42
N LEU A 579 -33.94 10.13 14.24
CA LEU A 579 -34.74 10.73 13.16
C LEU A 579 -34.62 9.90 11.87
N SER A 580 -34.43 8.59 11.99
CA SER A 580 -34.32 7.68 10.85
C SER A 580 -35.56 7.71 9.96
N ASP A 581 -35.35 7.68 8.65
CA ASP A 581 -36.40 7.59 7.63
C ASP A 581 -36.29 6.25 6.90
N LYS A 582 -37.01 5.25 7.44
CA LYS A 582 -37.01 3.86 6.98
C LYS A 582 -37.41 3.73 5.51
N ASP A 583 -38.34 4.57 5.05
CA ASP A 583 -38.84 4.54 3.67
C ASP A 583 -37.79 5.03 2.67
N LYS A 584 -36.82 5.84 3.13
CA LYS A 584 -35.67 6.30 2.35
C LYS A 584 -34.38 5.51 2.60
N GLY A 585 -34.41 4.52 3.49
CA GLY A 585 -33.23 3.77 3.90
C GLY A 585 -32.21 4.59 4.71
N ILE A 586 -32.65 5.64 5.38
CA ILE A 586 -31.80 6.47 6.25
C ILE A 586 -31.96 5.97 7.68
N TYR A 587 -30.85 5.58 8.32
CA TYR A 587 -30.84 4.93 9.62
C TYR A 587 -29.81 5.55 10.56
N TYR A 588 -30.08 5.50 11.87
CA TYR A 588 -29.19 5.92 12.96
C TYR A 588 -28.75 7.38 12.89
N VAL A 589 -29.62 8.26 12.40
CA VAL A 589 -29.39 9.70 12.28
C VAL A 589 -30.10 10.46 13.40
N SER A 590 -29.51 11.57 13.83
CA SER A 590 -30.16 12.56 14.71
C SER A 590 -30.06 13.95 14.08
N ASP A 591 -30.64 14.98 14.69
CA ASP A 591 -30.45 16.38 14.27
C ASP A 591 -29.18 17.02 14.87
N GLN A 592 -28.36 16.23 15.57
CA GLN A 592 -27.16 16.69 16.25
C GLN A 592 -25.89 16.38 15.45
N ASN A 593 -24.79 17.06 15.80
CA ASN A 593 -23.45 16.82 15.26
C ASN A 593 -22.71 15.71 16.00
N TYR A 594 -23.44 14.73 16.55
CA TYR A 594 -22.90 13.58 17.27
C TYR A 594 -23.56 12.30 16.75
N PRO A 595 -22.78 11.32 16.26
CA PRO A 595 -23.32 10.03 15.84
C PRO A 595 -23.44 9.09 17.05
N PHE A 596 -24.25 8.03 16.92
CA PHE A 596 -24.31 6.94 17.88
C PHE A 596 -23.18 5.93 17.71
N ALA A 597 -22.49 5.94 16.56
CA ALA A 597 -21.34 5.12 16.31
C ALA A 597 -20.42 5.81 15.31
N ILE A 598 -19.11 5.63 15.48
CA ILE A 598 -18.10 6.20 14.58
C ILE A 598 -17.04 5.16 14.23
N HIS A 599 -16.61 5.21 12.97
CA HIS A 599 -15.48 4.45 12.45
C HIS A 599 -14.30 5.38 12.23
N LEU A 600 -13.18 5.06 12.89
CA LEU A 600 -11.90 5.74 12.73
C LEU A 600 -10.94 4.82 11.97
N SER A 601 -10.70 5.14 10.70
CA SER A 601 -9.81 4.36 9.84
C SER A 601 -8.34 4.58 10.19
N ASP A 602 -7.53 3.53 10.07
CA ASP A 602 -6.06 3.57 10.22
C ASP A 602 -5.54 4.00 11.60
N VAL A 603 -6.33 3.87 12.66
CA VAL A 603 -5.92 4.13 14.05
C VAL A 603 -5.79 2.87 14.90
N GLU A 604 -4.85 2.88 15.84
CA GLU A 604 -4.59 1.78 16.78
C GLU A 604 -5.12 2.04 18.20
N SER A 605 -5.43 3.30 18.53
CA SER A 605 -5.89 3.72 19.84
C SER A 605 -6.89 4.86 19.74
N PHE A 606 -7.92 4.80 20.59
CA PHE A 606 -8.93 5.84 20.76
C PHE A 606 -9.36 5.83 22.23
N SER A 607 -9.54 7.02 22.81
CA SER A 607 -9.99 7.15 24.19
C SER A 607 -10.60 8.53 24.43
N THR A 608 -11.73 8.52 25.11
CA THR A 608 -12.43 9.70 25.60
C THR A 608 -12.58 9.61 27.12
N THR A 609 -13.11 10.67 27.72
CA THR A 609 -13.38 10.71 29.16
C THR A 609 -14.86 10.40 29.38
N GLU A 610 -15.13 9.42 30.23
CA GLU A 610 -16.48 9.00 30.63
C GLU A 610 -17.38 10.21 30.96
N LYS A 611 -18.57 10.29 30.36
CA LYS A 611 -19.57 11.37 30.50
C LYS A 611 -19.19 12.73 29.93
N GLU A 612 -18.05 12.83 29.26
CA GLU A 612 -17.66 14.03 28.53
C GLU A 612 -17.76 13.76 27.02
N ALA A 613 -18.63 14.52 26.36
CA ALA A 613 -18.79 14.43 24.91
C ALA A 613 -17.43 14.44 24.18
N ILE A 614 -17.35 13.72 23.06
CA ILE A 614 -16.11 13.50 22.31
C ILE A 614 -15.36 14.79 21.98
N ASP A 615 -16.05 15.91 21.79
CA ASP A 615 -15.46 17.23 21.51
C ASP A 615 -14.57 17.76 22.65
N LYS A 616 -14.69 17.23 23.88
CA LYS A 616 -13.78 17.56 24.99
C LYS A 616 -12.44 16.85 24.89
N SER A 617 -12.48 15.58 24.47
CA SER A 617 -11.27 14.77 24.26
C SER A 617 -10.63 15.02 22.89
N TYR A 618 -11.42 15.45 21.90
CA TYR A 618 -11.02 15.75 20.53
C TYR A 618 -11.66 17.07 20.05
N PRO A 619 -11.12 18.24 20.42
CA PRO A 619 -11.73 19.54 20.11
C PRO A 619 -11.99 19.82 18.62
N ARG A 620 -11.17 19.25 17.73
CA ARG A 620 -11.31 19.37 16.27
C ARG A 620 -12.46 18.53 15.69
N PHE A 621 -13.06 17.64 16.47
CA PHE A 621 -14.26 16.89 16.07
C PHE A 621 -15.42 17.85 15.76
N ALA A 622 -15.61 18.88 16.60
CA ALA A 622 -16.74 19.79 16.47
C ALA A 622 -16.71 20.56 15.16
N SER A 623 -15.56 21.11 14.76
CA SER A 623 -15.40 21.82 13.49
C SER A 623 -15.52 20.87 12.29
N TRP A 624 -14.97 19.66 12.37
CA TRP A 624 -15.16 18.63 11.34
C TRP A 624 -16.64 18.29 11.13
N ALA A 625 -17.36 17.98 12.20
CA ALA A 625 -18.78 17.63 12.15
C ALA A 625 -19.65 18.78 11.65
N GLN A 626 -19.46 20.00 12.16
CA GLN A 626 -20.19 21.19 11.70
C GLN A 626 -19.94 21.51 10.22
N SER A 627 -18.77 21.18 9.70
CA SER A 627 -18.40 21.40 8.29
C SER A 627 -18.92 20.32 7.34
N GLY A 628 -19.60 19.29 7.84
CA GLY A 628 -19.96 18.11 7.06
C GLY A 628 -18.73 17.37 6.52
N GLY A 629 -17.64 17.31 7.31
CA GLY A 629 -16.42 16.59 6.97
C GLY A 629 -15.50 17.29 5.96
N THR A 630 -15.70 18.59 5.70
CA THR A 630 -14.88 19.34 4.72
C THR A 630 -13.64 19.97 5.33
N THR A 631 -13.66 20.32 6.62
CA THR A 631 -12.49 20.81 7.39
C THR A 631 -12.09 19.80 8.45
N ASP A 632 -10.85 19.89 8.94
CA ASP A 632 -10.35 19.06 10.04
C ASP A 632 -10.45 17.54 9.82
N LYS A 633 -10.30 17.08 8.58
CA LYS A 633 -10.49 15.67 8.18
C LYS A 633 -9.59 14.66 8.90
N ASP A 634 -8.47 15.12 9.46
CA ASP A 634 -7.52 14.34 10.26
C ASP A 634 -7.66 14.55 11.78
N TRP A 635 -8.82 15.05 12.27
CA TRP A 635 -9.05 15.40 13.68
C TRP A 635 -8.71 14.27 14.68
N TYR A 636 -8.86 13.02 14.25
CA TYR A 636 -8.66 11.82 15.07
C TYR A 636 -7.21 11.31 15.06
N LEU A 637 -6.36 11.81 14.14
CA LEU A 637 -4.96 11.39 14.02
C LEU A 637 -4.02 12.10 15.01
N LYS A 638 -4.45 13.23 15.58
CA LYS A 638 -3.67 14.04 16.52
C LYS A 638 -4.58 14.48 17.67
N LYS A 639 -4.37 13.89 18.85
CA LYS A 639 -5.11 14.20 20.08
C LYS A 639 -4.74 15.58 20.62
#